data_AF-A0A1G6QHU1-F1
#
_entry.id   AF-A0A1G6QHU1-F1
#
_cell.length_a   1.000
_cell.length_b   1.000
_cell.length_c   1.000
_cell.angle_alpha   90.00
_cell.angle_beta   90.00
_cell.angle_gamma   90.00
#
_symmetry.space_group_name_H-M   'P 1'
#
loop_
_entity.id
_entity.type
_entity.pdbx_description
1 polymer ?
#
loop_
_entity_poly.entity_id
_entity_poly.type
_entity_poly.pdbx_seq_one_letter_code
_entity_poly.pdbx_strand_id
1 'polypeptide(L)'
;MSNDKLYSSDFNTDQDLSEADTRAKFIDPMLKKAGWKENQIKREYQVSKGKIIKKNGKEKRKKAQYADYLLVYNDYPVAVIEAKKAKKSKDAGLDQGKNYAEKLGIQVVYSSNGYGVVEYDFSTHKQKFLNKFPSPEELWERIDLNDNIKNQESPLLVPYHKDPIKQMTPRYYQEIAINKTIENILNGEKYILLTMATGTGKTYTAFQIVWKLVQSKYCDKVLFLADRNVLRNQAYNSFDAFDEGARCVIKNGKSPKAGEVFFSTYQALYSGEEDKLYQEYDEDFFDLIIIDECHRSGFGTWNEILQHFDSAIQLGLTATPKRSDNIDTYQYFGNPIYTYSMKQGIEDGYLATYSIFNIKTNLDAEGLDLDDLGIEAPEISRHYLTTKDYERIVTIPQRTDAMIDDFLNRVKSLDKFNVMDKTVIYCVNIDHAREVTRLINNKMAHLGIDNYAVPIVSEENRAEEHLEEFQDKKSKTPVMAVSVDMLTTGFDAPTLKNIVYFKPIGSEVVYKQIKGRGSRLAESQNKLSFNIFDYVDCTDVFEDPDFDGTPEEIEEDVEGELENQQNKIWSYIIKKSGLDFEDLPKKFKEDSQLQGAITTYQDEALPNLENKMSGEEIKQVKDNLKYLLNINENDLECLISEFNTQSKKDDSIIKRAYTSLKANHKPGSSNKKGGKGKVEKLEINNVTVYIKEKKYLEIDENGRQVTFEEYIDEVRENVRKLIPNKEKLYEMYSDPERREELLNKLKNYFVEEDRLEIALDRFDAEFVDMINHVAFNGTLVSREERINAFKNKHQDFLEQFDDLQQRIIFDLLDKFKIGGVEQIDDPQILTAPPFNEYTNVSKVVKEFGGIDELRAILYELEEKLITVA
;
A
#
# COMPACT_ATOMS: atom_id res chain seq x y z
N MET A 1 50.55 -9.53 47.57
CA MET A 1 51.00 -9.86 46.20
C MET A 1 49.83 -9.63 45.27
N SER A 2 50.01 -8.73 44.31
CA SER A 2 48.99 -8.16 43.41
C SER A 2 48.33 -9.21 42.49
N ASN A 3 47.03 -9.02 42.24
CA ASN A 3 46.16 -9.86 41.39
C ASN A 3 46.47 -9.77 39.87
N ASP A 4 47.59 -9.15 39.46
CA ASP A 4 47.96 -8.92 38.06
C ASP A 4 48.61 -10.12 37.36
N LYS A 5 48.68 -11.30 38.01
CA LYS A 5 49.36 -12.49 37.46
C LYS A 5 48.45 -13.59 36.89
N LEU A 6 47.15 -13.34 36.74
CA LEU A 6 46.24 -14.30 36.10
C LEU A 6 46.02 -14.07 34.59
N TYR A 7 46.65 -13.05 34.00
CA TYR A 7 46.49 -12.70 32.58
C TYR A 7 47.82 -12.40 31.86
N SER A 8 48.95 -12.91 32.34
CA SER A 8 50.21 -12.85 31.60
C SER A 8 50.43 -14.11 30.77
N SER A 9 50.41 -13.94 29.44
CA SER A 9 51.26 -14.64 28.47
C SER A 9 51.59 -16.12 28.77
N ASP A 10 50.73 -17.04 28.35
CA ASP A 10 51.04 -18.42 27.90
C ASP A 10 49.78 -19.31 27.88
N PHE A 11 48.70 -18.86 27.23
CA PHE A 11 47.56 -19.73 26.96
C PHE A 11 47.55 -20.14 25.50
N ASN A 12 47.70 -21.45 25.30
CA ASN A 12 47.79 -22.12 24.02
C ASN A 12 46.53 -21.84 23.17
N THR A 13 46.59 -20.82 22.31
CA THR A 13 45.55 -20.45 21.34
C THR A 13 45.39 -21.51 20.23
N ASP A 14 46.10 -22.64 20.31
CA ASP A 14 46.08 -23.73 19.34
C ASP A 14 44.83 -24.62 19.37
N GLN A 15 44.01 -24.59 20.43
CA GLN A 15 42.76 -25.36 20.42
C GLN A 15 41.78 -24.74 19.41
N ASP A 16 41.42 -25.51 18.37
CA ASP A 16 40.40 -25.15 17.38
C ASP A 16 39.00 -25.30 17.99
N LEU A 17 38.70 -24.45 18.97
CA LEU A 17 37.40 -24.43 19.64
C LEU A 17 36.37 -23.81 18.69
N SER A 18 35.22 -24.49 18.57
CA SER A 18 34.08 -23.93 17.88
C SER A 18 33.55 -22.69 18.60
N GLU A 19 32.71 -21.91 17.93
CA GLU A 19 32.05 -20.76 18.56
C GLU A 19 31.12 -21.21 19.70
N ALA A 20 30.43 -22.34 19.52
CA ALA A 20 29.64 -22.98 20.57
C ALA A 20 30.48 -23.40 21.78
N ASP A 21 31.66 -24.00 21.55
CA ASP A 21 32.60 -24.32 22.63
C ASP A 21 33.10 -23.06 23.34
N THR A 22 33.39 -22.01 22.59
CA THR A 22 33.89 -20.73 23.11
C THR A 22 32.84 -20.10 24.03
N ARG A 23 31.58 -20.10 23.58
CA ARG A 23 30.41 -19.66 24.35
C ARG A 23 30.27 -20.45 25.65
N ALA A 24 30.17 -21.77 25.57
CA ALA A 24 29.90 -22.63 26.72
C ALA A 24 31.05 -22.67 27.75
N LYS A 25 32.32 -22.66 27.30
CA LYS A 25 33.48 -22.83 28.19
C LYS A 25 34.00 -21.52 28.77
N PHE A 26 33.73 -20.38 28.12
CA PHE A 26 34.30 -19.10 28.52
C PHE A 26 33.25 -18.01 28.72
N ILE A 27 32.44 -17.69 27.70
CA ILE A 27 31.53 -16.55 27.76
C ILE A 27 30.41 -16.76 28.79
N ASP A 28 29.75 -17.92 28.78
CA ASP A 28 28.69 -18.27 29.74
C ASP A 28 29.20 -18.20 31.20
N PRO A 29 30.35 -18.82 31.55
CA PRO A 29 30.97 -18.63 32.86
C PRO A 29 31.31 -17.19 33.22
N MET A 30 31.77 -16.37 32.25
CA MET A 30 32.07 -14.95 32.49
C MET A 30 30.81 -14.16 32.82
N LEU A 31 29.71 -14.38 32.08
CA LEU A 31 28.41 -13.75 32.36
C LEU A 31 27.88 -14.15 33.74
N LYS A 32 27.93 -15.45 34.06
CA LYS A 32 27.52 -15.96 35.38
C LYS A 32 28.36 -15.37 36.51
N LYS A 33 29.68 -15.24 36.32
CA LYS A 33 30.58 -14.62 37.30
C LYS A 33 30.33 -13.12 37.46
N ALA A 34 29.87 -12.45 36.41
CA ALA A 34 29.45 -11.05 36.46
C ALA A 34 28.07 -10.84 37.11
N GLY A 35 27.36 -11.91 37.48
CA GLY A 35 26.09 -11.84 38.22
C GLY A 35 24.83 -12.01 37.36
N TRP A 36 24.98 -12.24 36.05
CA TRP A 36 23.83 -12.48 35.17
C TRP A 36 23.13 -13.80 35.49
N LYS A 37 21.81 -13.73 35.68
CA LYS A 37 20.95 -14.91 35.91
C LYS A 37 20.49 -15.49 34.57
N GLU A 38 20.12 -16.77 34.58
CA GLU A 38 19.72 -17.49 33.35
C GLU A 38 18.49 -16.85 32.67
N ASN A 39 17.53 -16.31 33.43
CA ASN A 39 16.38 -15.59 32.89
C ASN A 39 16.72 -14.19 32.33
N GLN A 40 17.94 -13.69 32.56
CA GLN A 40 18.44 -12.41 32.04
C GLN A 40 19.30 -12.59 30.79
N ILE A 41 19.55 -13.83 30.36
CA ILE A 41 20.40 -14.17 29.22
C ILE A 41 19.55 -14.88 28.16
N LYS A 42 19.18 -14.17 27.10
CA LYS A 42 18.53 -14.77 25.92
C LYS A 42 19.61 -15.18 24.92
N ARG A 43 19.87 -16.49 24.78
CA ARG A 43 20.83 -17.03 23.80
C ARG A 43 20.17 -17.22 22.44
N GLU A 44 20.94 -17.09 21.36
CA GLU A 44 20.45 -17.24 19.98
C GLU A 44 19.19 -16.39 19.75
N TYR A 45 19.26 -15.11 20.11
CA TYR A 45 18.12 -14.20 20.03
C TYR A 45 17.86 -13.83 18.57
N GLN A 46 16.66 -14.15 18.07
CA GLN A 46 16.29 -13.89 16.68
C GLN A 46 16.08 -12.39 16.43
N VAL A 47 16.99 -11.77 15.69
CA VAL A 47 16.93 -10.36 15.29
C VAL A 47 16.06 -10.17 14.04
N SER A 48 16.05 -11.15 13.14
CA SER A 48 15.16 -11.17 11.98
C SER A 48 14.85 -12.59 11.53
N LYS A 49 13.69 -12.79 10.91
CA LYS A 49 13.34 -14.08 10.27
C LYS A 49 13.95 -14.22 8.86
N GLY A 50 14.52 -13.15 8.34
CA GLY A 50 15.10 -13.06 7.00
C GLY A 50 14.04 -12.78 5.92
N LYS A 51 14.35 -11.80 5.05
CA LYS A 51 13.49 -11.38 3.93
C LYS A 51 12.99 -12.56 3.09
N ILE A 52 11.71 -12.54 2.75
CA ILE A 52 11.13 -13.43 1.73
C ILE A 52 11.39 -12.80 0.36
N ILE A 53 11.95 -13.58 -0.56
CA ILE A 53 12.19 -13.18 -1.95
C ILE A 53 11.45 -14.11 -2.90
N LYS A 54 11.07 -13.59 -4.06
CA LYS A 54 10.44 -14.36 -5.13
C LYS A 54 11.46 -14.48 -6.27
N LYS A 55 11.88 -15.71 -6.59
CA LYS A 55 12.84 -15.96 -7.68
C LYS A 55 12.32 -17.08 -8.57
N ASN A 56 12.19 -16.81 -9.88
CA ASN A 56 11.65 -17.75 -10.86
C ASN A 56 10.29 -18.34 -10.44
N GLY A 57 9.40 -17.51 -9.88
CA GLY A 57 8.08 -17.93 -9.39
C GLY A 57 8.09 -18.73 -8.07
N LYS A 58 9.25 -18.98 -7.46
CA LYS A 58 9.37 -19.69 -6.18
C LYS A 58 9.69 -18.73 -5.04
N GLU A 59 8.96 -18.87 -3.95
CA GLU A 59 9.18 -18.12 -2.72
C GLU A 59 10.31 -18.77 -1.92
N LYS A 60 11.29 -17.96 -1.49
CA LYS A 60 12.37 -18.43 -0.61
C LYS A 60 12.63 -17.41 0.49
N ARG A 61 12.80 -17.89 1.71
CA ARG A 61 13.22 -17.08 2.85
C ARG A 61 14.75 -16.99 2.89
N LYS A 62 15.30 -15.77 3.02
CA LYS A 62 16.73 -15.55 3.29
C LYS A 62 17.09 -16.08 4.70
N LYS A 63 18.39 -16.23 4.96
CA LYS A 63 18.87 -16.72 6.26
C LYS A 63 18.42 -15.76 7.37
N ALA A 64 17.79 -16.30 8.41
CA ALA A 64 17.46 -15.55 9.62
C ALA A 64 18.73 -15.07 10.33
N GLN A 65 18.63 -13.93 11.00
CA GLN A 65 19.73 -13.34 11.77
C GLN A 65 19.50 -13.57 13.26
N TYR A 66 20.56 -13.99 13.93
CA TYR A 66 20.58 -14.25 15.36
C TYR A 66 21.74 -13.48 15.98
N ALA A 67 21.46 -12.83 17.11
CA ALA A 67 22.47 -12.37 18.03
C ALA A 67 22.82 -13.51 18.98
N ASP A 68 24.10 -13.71 19.26
CA ASP A 68 24.51 -14.82 20.14
C ASP A 68 23.90 -14.71 21.53
N TYR A 69 23.90 -13.48 22.08
CA TYR A 69 23.22 -13.17 23.33
C TYR A 69 22.53 -11.83 23.27
N LEU A 70 21.32 -11.79 23.83
CA LEU A 70 20.66 -10.58 24.28
C LEU A 70 20.59 -10.60 25.80
N LEU A 71 21.19 -9.60 26.43
CA LEU A 71 21.12 -9.38 27.87
C LEU A 71 19.90 -8.51 28.19
N VAL A 72 19.12 -8.92 29.19
CA VAL A 72 17.90 -8.21 29.61
C VAL A 72 17.89 -7.94 31.12
N TYR A 73 17.41 -6.77 31.51
CA TYR A 73 17.17 -6.37 32.89
C TYR A 73 15.66 -6.29 33.13
N ASN A 74 15.07 -7.28 33.82
CA ASN A 74 13.61 -7.42 33.99
C ASN A 74 12.83 -7.25 32.66
N ASP A 75 13.16 -8.07 31.67
CA ASP A 75 12.63 -8.03 30.29
C ASP A 75 13.00 -6.79 29.45
N TYR A 76 13.63 -5.75 30.03
CA TYR A 76 14.18 -4.61 29.27
C TYR A 76 15.50 -4.99 28.59
N PRO A 77 15.64 -4.86 27.26
CA PRO A 77 16.89 -5.15 26.55
C PRO A 77 18.00 -4.14 26.89
N VAL A 78 19.18 -4.62 27.31
CA VAL A 78 20.27 -3.73 27.78
C VAL A 78 21.59 -3.88 27.03
N ALA A 79 21.88 -5.06 26.47
CA ALA A 79 23.06 -5.25 25.63
C ALA A 79 22.95 -6.44 24.68
N VAL A 80 23.66 -6.34 23.56
CA VAL A 80 23.89 -7.45 22.62
C VAL A 80 25.32 -7.94 22.75
N ILE A 81 25.53 -9.26 22.70
CA ILE A 81 26.87 -9.86 22.63
C ILE A 81 26.99 -10.69 21.35
N GLU A 82 28.07 -10.44 20.62
CA GLU A 82 28.53 -11.28 19.51
C GLU A 82 29.76 -12.10 19.93
N ALA A 83 29.58 -13.42 19.95
CA ALA A 83 30.63 -14.38 20.16
C ALA A 83 31.38 -14.64 18.86
N LYS A 84 32.66 -15.00 18.99
CA LYS A 84 33.49 -15.51 17.90
C LYS A 84 34.30 -16.69 18.39
N LYS A 85 34.77 -17.52 17.45
CA LYS A 85 35.73 -18.59 17.76
C LYS A 85 36.95 -18.05 18.50
N ALA A 86 37.46 -18.83 19.46
CA ALA A 86 38.68 -18.55 20.24
C ALA A 86 39.87 -18.00 19.43
N LYS A 87 40.11 -18.53 18.21
CA LYS A 87 41.22 -18.12 17.32
C LYS A 87 40.99 -16.80 16.58
N LYS A 88 39.77 -16.26 16.55
CA LYS A 88 39.45 -14.97 15.94
C LYS A 88 39.78 -13.84 16.90
N SER A 89 39.94 -12.64 16.36
CA SER A 89 40.09 -11.45 17.19
C SER A 89 38.83 -11.18 18.01
N LYS A 90 39.00 -10.68 19.23
CA LYS A 90 37.91 -10.38 20.18
C LYS A 90 36.97 -9.25 19.72
N ASP A 91 37.40 -8.42 18.77
CA ASP A 91 36.61 -7.36 18.13
C ASP A 91 35.95 -7.79 16.81
N ALA A 92 36.20 -9.00 16.32
CA ALA A 92 35.75 -9.43 14.99
C ALA A 92 34.22 -9.52 14.84
N GLY A 93 33.47 -9.51 15.95
CA GLY A 93 32.00 -9.45 15.94
C GLY A 93 31.42 -8.07 16.19
N LEU A 94 32.24 -7.05 16.40
CA LEU A 94 31.75 -5.77 16.91
C LEU A 94 30.83 -5.05 15.92
N ASP A 95 31.18 -5.00 14.63
CA ASP A 95 30.35 -4.35 13.62
C ASP A 95 29.02 -5.10 13.40
N GLN A 96 29.05 -6.43 13.47
CA GLN A 96 27.83 -7.23 13.45
C GLN A 96 26.93 -6.91 14.67
N GLY A 97 27.53 -6.83 15.86
CA GLY A 97 26.83 -6.48 17.09
C GLY A 97 26.25 -5.07 17.07
N LYS A 98 26.97 -4.09 16.50
CA LYS A 98 26.46 -2.71 16.28
C LYS A 98 25.22 -2.70 15.40
N ASN A 99 25.25 -3.38 14.25
CA ASN A 99 24.10 -3.48 13.36
C ASN A 99 22.87 -4.08 14.07
N TYR A 100 23.08 -5.11 14.92
CA TYR A 100 22.00 -5.69 15.69
C TYR A 100 21.50 -4.75 16.79
N ALA A 101 22.38 -4.07 17.51
CA ALA A 101 21.98 -3.15 18.56
C ALA A 101 21.25 -1.91 18.03
N GLU A 102 21.68 -1.33 16.92
CA GLU A 102 20.93 -0.24 16.25
C GLU A 102 19.51 -0.66 15.91
N LYS A 103 19.36 -1.86 15.33
CA LYS A 103 18.04 -2.43 14.99
C LYS A 103 17.18 -2.70 16.22
N LEU A 104 17.77 -3.19 17.30
CA LEU A 104 17.08 -3.53 18.54
C LEU A 104 16.89 -2.30 19.47
N GLY A 105 17.42 -1.13 19.11
CA GLY A 105 17.38 0.08 19.95
C GLY A 105 18.22 -0.04 21.23
N ILE A 106 19.34 -0.76 21.18
CA ILE A 106 20.18 -1.09 22.35
C ILE A 106 21.43 -0.21 22.38
N GLN A 107 21.74 0.36 23.54
CA GLN A 107 22.86 1.30 23.72
C GLN A 107 24.24 0.62 23.74
N VAL A 108 24.34 -0.61 24.26
CA VAL A 108 25.65 -1.24 24.53
C VAL A 108 25.83 -2.55 23.76
N VAL A 109 26.99 -2.70 23.15
CA VAL A 109 27.38 -3.87 22.36
C VAL A 109 28.66 -4.46 22.93
N TYR A 110 28.70 -5.78 22.98
CA TYR A 110 29.92 -6.51 23.28
C TYR A 110 30.31 -7.45 22.14
N SER A 111 31.62 -7.61 21.93
CA SER A 111 32.17 -8.73 21.17
C SER A 111 33.18 -9.49 22.02
N SER A 112 33.20 -10.82 21.91
CA SER A 112 34.10 -11.66 22.69
C SER A 112 34.48 -12.94 21.95
N ASN A 113 35.73 -13.36 22.12
CA ASN A 113 36.23 -14.68 21.71
C ASN A 113 36.51 -15.60 22.91
N GLY A 114 35.97 -15.27 24.10
CA GLY A 114 36.19 -15.98 25.35
C GLY A 114 37.42 -15.56 26.15
N TYR A 115 38.46 -14.99 25.51
CA TYR A 115 39.69 -14.54 26.20
C TYR A 115 39.72 -13.05 26.52
N GLY A 116 38.82 -12.27 25.92
CA GLY A 116 38.67 -10.85 26.21
C GLY A 116 37.36 -10.32 25.69
N VAL A 117 36.92 -9.19 26.24
CA VAL A 117 35.68 -8.53 25.88
C VAL A 117 35.99 -7.16 25.28
N VAL A 118 35.30 -6.83 24.21
CA VAL A 118 35.31 -5.50 23.58
C VAL A 118 33.93 -4.91 23.76
N GLU A 119 33.85 -3.73 24.36
CA GLU A 119 32.61 -2.96 24.52
C GLU A 119 32.59 -1.83 23.50
N TYR A 120 31.43 -1.57 22.92
CA TYR A 120 31.10 -0.30 22.27
C TYR A 120 29.80 0.24 22.87
N ASP A 121 29.82 1.52 23.23
CA ASP A 121 28.71 2.21 23.87
C ASP A 121 28.26 3.38 23.01
N PHE A 122 27.01 3.33 22.54
CA PHE A 122 26.43 4.33 21.63
C PHE A 122 26.22 5.69 22.30
N SER A 123 26.06 5.78 23.62
CA SER A 123 25.89 7.08 24.29
C SER A 123 27.22 7.84 24.39
N THR A 124 28.33 7.12 24.58
CA THR A 124 29.66 7.73 24.70
C THR A 124 30.47 7.68 23.40
N HIS A 125 29.99 6.96 22.38
CA HIS A 125 30.68 6.64 21.12
C HIS A 125 32.10 6.08 21.32
N LYS A 126 32.34 5.38 22.44
CA LYS A 126 33.66 4.85 22.83
C LYS A 126 33.71 3.34 22.71
N GLN A 127 34.84 2.86 22.20
CA GLN A 127 35.21 1.44 22.21
C GLN A 127 36.24 1.19 23.32
N LYS A 128 36.05 0.13 24.11
CA LYS A 128 36.94 -0.21 25.24
C LYS A 128 37.22 -1.71 25.30
N PHE A 129 38.40 -2.05 25.81
CA PHE A 129 38.72 -3.43 26.17
C PHE A 129 38.41 -3.67 27.63
N LEU A 130 37.64 -4.72 27.91
CA LEU A 130 37.25 -5.12 29.26
C LEU A 130 37.83 -6.49 29.61
N ASN A 131 38.16 -6.65 30.89
CA ASN A 131 38.64 -7.91 31.44
C ASN A 131 37.48 -8.80 31.98
N LYS A 132 36.29 -8.23 32.12
CA LYS A 132 35.05 -8.89 32.56
C LYS A 132 33.83 -8.17 31.97
N PHE A 133 32.70 -8.86 31.85
CA PHE A 133 31.43 -8.21 31.58
C PHE A 133 30.98 -7.39 32.80
N PRO A 134 30.30 -6.25 32.61
CA PRO A 134 29.61 -5.55 33.69
C PRO A 134 28.49 -6.40 34.31
N SER A 135 28.15 -6.13 35.57
CA SER A 135 26.96 -6.74 36.20
C SER A 135 25.66 -6.18 35.61
N PRO A 136 24.51 -6.86 35.79
CA PRO A 136 23.21 -6.32 35.39
C PRO A 136 22.94 -4.92 35.95
N GLU A 137 23.28 -4.69 37.22
CA GLU A 137 23.10 -3.42 37.92
C GLU A 137 24.07 -2.35 37.39
N GLU A 138 25.35 -2.69 37.21
CA GLU A 138 26.35 -1.78 36.62
C GLU A 138 25.95 -1.33 35.22
N LEU A 139 25.31 -2.20 34.44
CA LEU A 139 24.86 -1.89 33.10
C LEU A 139 23.56 -1.05 33.12
N TRP A 140 22.59 -1.41 33.97
CA TRP A 140 21.34 -0.67 34.15
C TRP A 140 21.59 0.80 34.53
N GLU A 141 22.52 1.05 35.45
CA GLU A 141 22.93 2.40 35.85
C GLU A 141 23.48 3.24 34.69
N ARG A 142 24.14 2.62 33.71
CA ARG A 142 24.75 3.30 32.54
C ARG A 142 23.78 3.57 31.41
N ILE A 143 22.60 2.95 31.40
CA ILE A 143 21.62 3.20 30.35
C ILE A 143 21.15 4.64 30.49
N ASP A 144 21.09 5.35 29.37
CA ASP A 144 20.69 6.75 29.32
C ASP A 144 19.16 6.90 29.45
N LEU A 145 18.67 6.64 30.66
CA LEU A 145 17.29 6.82 31.10
C LEU A 145 17.26 7.73 32.32
N ASN A 146 16.23 8.57 32.41
CA ASN A 146 16.02 9.47 33.54
C ASN A 146 15.82 8.70 34.86
N ASP A 147 16.17 9.33 35.99
CA ASP A 147 16.08 8.70 37.32
C ASP A 147 14.64 8.26 37.67
N ASN A 148 13.64 9.02 37.21
CA ASN A 148 12.22 8.66 37.34
C ASN A 148 11.86 7.34 36.64
N ILE A 149 12.59 7.01 35.57
CA ILE A 149 12.39 5.79 34.78
C ILE A 149 13.12 4.59 35.41
N LYS A 150 14.27 4.83 36.03
CA LYS A 150 15.13 3.79 36.63
C LYS A 150 14.62 3.23 37.97
N ASN A 151 13.52 3.77 38.49
CA ASN A 151 12.85 3.27 39.70
C ASN A 151 12.45 1.78 39.52
N GLN A 152 12.59 0.96 40.57
CA GLN A 152 12.22 -0.45 40.56
C GLN A 152 10.71 -0.69 40.37
N GLU A 153 9.88 0.30 40.70
CA GLU A 153 8.43 0.27 40.49
C GLU A 153 8.01 0.76 39.10
N SER A 154 8.97 1.06 38.21
CA SER A 154 8.71 1.58 36.87
C SER A 154 7.86 0.61 36.04
N PRO A 155 6.85 1.11 35.30
CA PRO A 155 6.07 0.31 34.35
C PRO A 155 6.96 -0.41 33.33
N LEU A 156 8.14 0.11 33.00
CA LEU A 156 9.09 -0.56 32.09
C LEU A 156 9.55 -1.92 32.59
N LEU A 157 9.64 -2.12 33.91
CA LEU A 157 10.15 -3.35 34.51
C LEU A 157 9.04 -4.37 34.78
N VAL A 158 7.78 -4.01 34.56
CA VAL A 158 6.64 -4.95 34.63
C VAL A 158 6.78 -5.99 33.53
N PRO A 159 6.75 -7.30 33.82
CA PRO A 159 6.82 -8.34 32.80
C PRO A 159 5.67 -8.24 31.79
N TYR A 160 5.97 -8.53 30.53
CA TYR A 160 4.94 -8.64 29.49
C TYR A 160 3.92 -9.74 29.84
N HIS A 161 2.66 -9.52 29.47
CA HIS A 161 1.67 -10.59 29.53
C HIS A 161 2.03 -11.69 28.53
N LYS A 162 2.13 -12.93 29.02
CA LYS A 162 2.39 -14.13 28.21
C LYS A 162 1.14 -15.00 28.22
N ASP A 163 0.48 -15.09 27.07
CA ASP A 163 -0.66 -15.99 26.88
C ASP A 163 -0.22 -17.43 27.20
N PRO A 164 -0.87 -18.14 28.15
CA PRO A 164 -0.42 -19.46 28.59
C PRO A 164 -0.53 -20.54 27.51
N ILE A 165 -1.39 -20.34 26.50
CA ILE A 165 -1.63 -21.26 25.39
C ILE A 165 -0.74 -20.89 24.20
N LYS A 166 -0.78 -19.62 23.79
CA LYS A 166 -0.08 -19.16 22.58
C LYS A 166 1.39 -18.85 22.83
N GLN A 167 1.80 -18.67 24.09
CA GLN A 167 3.15 -18.25 24.53
C GLN A 167 3.72 -17.11 23.69
N MET A 168 2.84 -16.22 23.22
CA MET A 168 3.23 -15.10 22.38
C MET A 168 4.00 -14.09 23.23
N THR A 169 5.14 -13.67 22.72
CA THR A 169 5.94 -12.57 23.26
C THR A 169 6.00 -11.47 22.21
N PRO A 170 6.12 -10.20 22.62
CA PRO A 170 6.32 -9.10 21.67
C PRO A 170 7.55 -9.36 20.81
N ARG A 171 7.43 -9.06 19.51
CA ARG A 171 8.57 -9.05 18.60
C ARG A 171 9.46 -7.85 18.94
N TYR A 172 10.72 -7.87 18.50
CA TYR A 172 11.69 -6.83 18.85
C TYR A 172 11.18 -5.40 18.58
N TYR A 173 10.56 -5.16 17.42
CA TYR A 173 10.04 -3.84 17.07
C TYR A 173 8.82 -3.44 17.92
N GLN A 174 8.07 -4.42 18.44
CA GLN A 174 6.99 -4.17 19.39
C GLN A 174 7.57 -3.84 20.77
N GLU A 175 8.61 -4.56 21.23
CA GLU A 175 9.34 -4.23 22.46
C GLU A 175 9.87 -2.79 22.41
N ILE A 176 10.47 -2.37 21.29
CA ILE A 176 10.94 -0.99 21.10
C ILE A 176 9.77 0.01 21.19
N ALA A 177 8.67 -0.25 20.47
CA ALA A 177 7.51 0.64 20.49
C ALA A 177 6.92 0.77 21.90
N ILE A 178 6.78 -0.34 22.63
CA ILE A 178 6.26 -0.39 23.99
C ILE A 178 7.18 0.39 24.94
N ASN A 179 8.47 0.08 24.92
CA ASN A 179 9.46 0.71 25.81
C ASN A 179 9.54 2.22 25.56
N LYS A 180 9.68 2.65 24.30
CA LYS A 180 9.71 4.08 23.97
C LYS A 180 8.44 4.80 24.38
N THR A 181 7.27 4.18 24.24
CA THR A 181 6.00 4.80 24.67
C THR A 181 6.00 5.02 26.17
N ILE A 182 6.34 4.00 26.96
CA ILE A 182 6.39 4.11 28.42
C ILE A 182 7.48 5.10 28.85
N GLU A 183 8.65 5.11 28.21
CA GLU A 183 9.71 6.09 28.48
C GLU A 183 9.23 7.53 28.28
N ASN A 184 8.52 7.82 27.18
CA ASN A 184 7.96 9.15 26.92
C ASN A 184 6.87 9.52 27.95
N ILE A 185 5.98 8.59 28.28
CA ILE A 185 4.97 8.78 29.34
C ILE A 185 5.63 9.15 30.67
N LEU A 186 6.67 8.41 31.08
CA LEU A 186 7.38 8.65 32.33
C LEU A 186 8.20 9.96 32.31
N ASN A 187 8.50 10.49 31.13
CA ASN A 187 9.09 11.82 30.95
C ASN A 187 8.06 12.96 30.97
N GLY A 188 6.77 12.65 31.09
CA GLY A 188 5.68 13.62 31.11
C GLY A 188 5.16 14.01 29.73
N GLU A 189 5.55 13.29 28.67
CA GLU A 189 5.00 13.49 27.33
C GLU A 189 3.54 13.03 27.29
N LYS A 190 2.67 13.93 26.86
CA LYS A 190 1.22 13.74 26.90
C LYS A 190 0.65 13.25 25.59
N TYR A 191 1.16 13.76 24.46
CA TYR A 191 0.70 13.37 23.12
C TYR A 191 1.81 12.57 22.43
N ILE A 192 1.52 11.31 22.15
CA ILE A 192 2.51 10.35 21.65
C ILE A 192 1.97 9.68 20.38
N LEU A 193 2.81 9.56 19.35
CA LEU A 193 2.45 8.90 18.09
C LEU A 193 3.34 7.69 17.80
N LEU A 194 2.70 6.57 17.43
CA LEU A 194 3.35 5.39 16.86
C LEU A 194 2.89 5.15 15.43
N THR A 195 3.85 5.02 14.52
CA THR A 195 3.58 4.66 13.12
C THR A 195 4.01 3.22 12.87
N MET A 196 3.06 2.31 12.68
CA MET A 196 3.34 0.89 12.49
C MET A 196 2.50 0.32 11.36
N ALA A 197 3.17 -0.24 10.35
CA ALA A 197 2.50 -0.78 9.16
C ALA A 197 1.42 -1.81 9.51
N THR A 198 0.38 -1.89 8.69
CA THR A 198 -0.71 -2.86 8.88
C THR A 198 -0.17 -4.29 8.90
N GLY A 199 -0.73 -5.14 9.77
CA GLY A 199 -0.27 -6.52 9.94
C GLY A 199 0.94 -6.71 10.86
N THR A 200 1.54 -5.63 11.37
CA THR A 200 2.70 -5.72 12.29
C THR A 200 2.33 -5.92 13.76
N GLY A 201 1.05 -5.79 14.12
CA GLY A 201 0.52 -6.06 15.46
C GLY A 201 0.32 -4.82 16.35
N LYS A 202 -0.21 -3.73 15.79
CA LYS A 202 -0.55 -2.49 16.52
C LYS A 202 -1.37 -2.74 17.78
N THR A 203 -2.52 -3.41 17.65
CA THR A 203 -3.43 -3.72 18.77
C THR A 203 -2.76 -4.53 19.87
N TYR A 204 -1.91 -5.51 19.52
CA TYR A 204 -1.15 -6.28 20.51
C TYR A 204 -0.07 -5.44 21.23
N THR A 205 0.53 -4.49 20.51
CA THR A 205 1.50 -3.53 21.06
C THR A 205 0.81 -2.61 22.07
N ALA A 206 -0.36 -2.06 21.70
CA ALA A 206 -1.21 -1.26 22.56
C ALA A 206 -1.63 -2.03 23.82
N PHE A 207 -2.06 -3.29 23.67
CA PHE A 207 -2.38 -4.17 24.79
C PHE A 207 -1.22 -4.30 25.79
N GLN A 208 0.01 -4.53 25.33
CA GLN A 208 1.16 -4.68 26.21
C GLN A 208 1.57 -3.37 26.90
N ILE A 209 1.37 -2.22 26.24
CA ILE A 209 1.54 -0.90 26.86
C ILE A 209 0.54 -0.75 28.02
N VAL A 210 -0.74 -0.96 27.75
CA VAL A 210 -1.81 -0.87 28.76
C VAL A 210 -1.58 -1.87 29.89
N TRP A 211 -1.20 -3.10 29.57
CA TRP A 211 -0.86 -4.12 30.57
C TRP A 211 0.22 -3.62 31.52
N LYS A 212 1.36 -3.14 31.01
CA LYS A 212 2.45 -2.66 31.86
C LYS A 212 2.04 -1.47 32.73
N LEU A 213 1.30 -0.51 32.17
CA LEU A 213 0.83 0.68 32.88
C LEU A 213 -0.19 0.34 33.99
N VAL A 214 -1.20 -0.48 33.69
CA VAL A 214 -2.23 -0.86 34.65
C VAL A 214 -1.66 -1.77 35.75
N GLN A 215 -0.82 -2.76 35.40
CA GLN A 215 -0.21 -3.64 36.40
C GLN A 215 0.77 -2.89 37.33
N SER A 216 1.39 -1.81 36.85
CA SER A 216 2.19 -0.91 37.69
C SER A 216 1.37 0.09 38.50
N LYS A 217 0.04 0.15 38.29
CA LYS A 217 -0.87 1.18 38.85
C LYS A 217 -0.48 2.61 38.46
N TYR A 218 0.15 2.77 37.30
CA TYR A 218 0.44 4.08 36.74
C TYR A 218 -0.79 4.67 36.04
N CYS A 219 -1.64 3.82 35.48
CA CYS A 219 -2.95 4.18 34.95
C CYS A 219 -4.00 3.23 35.53
N ASP A 220 -5.13 3.77 35.97
CA ASP A 220 -6.28 3.01 36.48
C ASP A 220 -7.42 2.96 35.44
N LYS A 221 -7.56 4.00 34.62
CA LYS A 221 -8.66 4.16 33.65
C LYS A 221 -8.11 4.43 32.25
N VAL A 222 -8.31 3.48 31.35
CA VAL A 222 -7.81 3.56 29.97
C VAL A 222 -8.96 3.52 28.97
N LEU A 223 -9.02 4.44 28.02
CA LEU A 223 -9.98 4.45 26.92
C LEU A 223 -9.31 4.05 25.61
N PHE A 224 -9.83 3.02 24.94
CA PHE A 224 -9.44 2.63 23.59
C PHE A 224 -10.52 3.07 22.59
N LEU A 225 -10.13 3.94 21.68
CA LEU A 225 -10.97 4.48 20.61
C LEU A 225 -10.64 3.83 19.28
N ALA A 226 -11.69 3.41 18.58
CA ALA A 226 -11.59 2.90 17.22
C ALA A 226 -12.62 3.56 16.31
N ASP A 227 -12.31 3.62 15.01
CA ASP A 227 -13.19 4.21 13.97
C ASP A 227 -14.52 3.44 13.81
N ARG A 228 -14.53 2.11 14.01
CA ARG A 228 -15.69 1.26 13.73
C ARG A 228 -15.94 0.23 14.83
N ASN A 229 -17.21 -0.19 14.97
CA ASN A 229 -17.63 -1.21 15.94
C ASN A 229 -16.85 -2.53 15.80
N VAL A 230 -16.56 -2.97 14.56
CA VAL A 230 -15.80 -4.20 14.28
C VAL A 230 -14.37 -4.09 14.83
N LEU A 231 -13.70 -2.95 14.59
CA LEU A 231 -12.34 -2.70 15.09
C LEU A 231 -12.31 -2.59 16.62
N ARG A 232 -13.29 -1.89 17.21
CA ARG A 232 -13.46 -1.83 18.68
C ARG A 232 -13.63 -3.23 19.27
N ASN A 233 -14.45 -4.08 18.67
CA ASN A 233 -14.69 -5.44 19.15
C ASN A 233 -13.42 -6.31 19.05
N GLN A 234 -12.64 -6.17 17.96
CA GLN A 234 -11.35 -6.85 17.82
C GLN A 234 -10.35 -6.40 18.90
N ALA A 235 -10.31 -5.10 19.21
CA ALA A 235 -9.51 -4.58 20.30
C ALA A 235 -9.98 -5.13 21.65
N TYR A 236 -11.29 -5.07 21.96
CA TYR A 236 -11.87 -5.63 23.18
C TYR A 236 -11.46 -7.10 23.40
N ASN A 237 -11.54 -7.91 22.35
CA ASN A 237 -11.19 -9.33 22.40
C ASN A 237 -9.67 -9.56 22.57
N SER A 238 -8.83 -8.65 22.08
CA SER A 238 -7.37 -8.75 22.21
C SER A 238 -6.87 -8.46 23.63
N PHE A 239 -7.72 -7.91 24.49
CA PHE A 239 -7.43 -7.57 25.89
C PHE A 239 -8.02 -8.61 26.85
N ASP A 240 -8.26 -9.85 26.40
CA ASP A 240 -8.86 -10.94 27.18
C ASP A 240 -8.10 -11.32 28.45
N ALA A 241 -6.83 -10.93 28.58
CA ALA A 241 -6.04 -11.04 29.80
C ALA A 241 -6.59 -10.20 30.97
N PHE A 242 -7.36 -9.15 30.69
CA PHE A 242 -8.09 -8.40 31.71
C PHE A 242 -9.41 -9.09 32.02
N ASP A 243 -9.71 -9.21 33.31
CA ASP A 243 -10.96 -9.80 33.82
C ASP A 243 -12.19 -9.19 33.14
N GLU A 244 -13.25 -9.98 32.99
CA GLU A 244 -14.47 -9.55 32.28
C GLU A 244 -15.11 -8.31 32.93
N GLY A 245 -14.95 -8.13 34.25
CA GLY A 245 -15.41 -6.93 34.96
C GLY A 245 -14.51 -5.70 34.79
N ALA A 246 -13.24 -5.90 34.40
CA ALA A 246 -12.28 -4.82 34.15
C ALA A 246 -12.45 -4.21 32.76
N ARG A 247 -12.97 -4.97 31.79
CA ARG A 247 -13.22 -4.49 30.42
C ARG A 247 -14.65 -3.98 30.24
N CYS A 248 -14.79 -2.78 29.71
CA CYS A 248 -16.08 -2.12 29.52
C CYS A 248 -16.26 -1.65 28.08
N VAL A 249 -17.47 -1.80 27.52
CA VAL A 249 -17.83 -1.20 26.23
C VAL A 249 -18.75 -0.01 26.48
N ILE A 250 -18.33 1.17 26.03
CA ILE A 250 -19.12 2.40 26.02
C ILE A 250 -19.90 2.46 24.71
N LYS A 251 -21.22 2.58 24.79
CA LYS A 251 -22.14 2.67 23.65
C LYS A 251 -23.38 3.45 24.05
N ASN A 252 -24.16 3.90 23.07
CA ASN A 252 -25.39 4.65 23.33
C ASN A 252 -26.29 3.93 24.38
N GLY A 253 -26.71 4.67 25.41
CA GLY A 253 -27.48 4.18 26.56
C GLY A 253 -26.70 3.34 27.57
N LYS A 254 -25.37 3.23 27.47
CA LYS A 254 -24.52 2.46 28.40
C LYS A 254 -23.19 3.18 28.67
N SER A 255 -23.09 3.79 29.84
CA SER A 255 -21.92 4.55 30.32
C SER A 255 -21.33 3.91 31.59
N PRO A 256 -20.64 2.77 31.47
CA PRO A 256 -20.04 2.13 32.64
C PRO A 256 -18.93 3.02 33.25
N LYS A 257 -18.81 3.02 34.58
CA LYS A 257 -17.74 3.74 35.32
C LYS A 257 -16.82 2.83 36.16
N ALA A 258 -17.23 1.58 36.40
CA ALA A 258 -16.56 0.65 37.31
C ALA A 258 -15.38 -0.14 36.71
N GLY A 259 -15.17 -0.09 35.38
CA GLY A 259 -14.09 -0.84 34.70
C GLY A 259 -12.73 -0.17 34.77
N GLU A 260 -11.71 -0.83 34.23
CA GLU A 260 -10.32 -0.34 34.10
C GLU A 260 -10.02 0.04 32.65
N VAL A 261 -10.43 -0.80 31.69
CA VAL A 261 -10.19 -0.59 30.26
C VAL A 261 -11.52 -0.47 29.53
N PHE A 262 -11.74 0.68 28.91
CA PHE A 262 -12.95 1.08 28.23
C PHE A 262 -12.73 1.06 26.72
N PHE A 263 -13.71 0.55 25.98
CA PHE A 263 -13.65 0.45 24.52
C PHE A 263 -14.84 1.19 23.93
N SER A 264 -14.60 2.11 23.02
CA SER A 264 -15.66 2.85 22.33
C SER A 264 -15.32 3.14 20.87
N THR A 265 -16.30 3.66 20.16
CA THR A 265 -16.07 4.32 18.87
C THR A 265 -16.35 5.81 19.01
N TYR A 266 -15.78 6.61 18.12
CA TYR A 266 -16.03 8.04 18.11
C TYR A 266 -17.51 8.38 17.99
N GLN A 267 -18.22 7.69 17.11
CA GLN A 267 -19.66 7.90 16.89
C GLN A 267 -20.49 7.55 18.14
N ALA A 268 -20.05 6.57 18.93
CA ALA A 268 -20.72 6.23 20.17
C ALA A 268 -20.51 7.33 21.23
N LEU A 269 -19.30 7.84 21.39
CA LEU A 269 -19.02 8.93 22.33
C LEU A 269 -19.67 10.25 21.93
N TYR A 270 -19.82 10.50 20.64
CA TYR A 270 -20.47 11.70 20.11
C TYR A 270 -21.98 11.54 19.93
N SER A 271 -22.57 10.43 20.39
CA SER A 271 -24.01 10.22 20.36
C SER A 271 -24.72 11.03 21.45
N GLY A 272 -25.90 11.55 21.13
CA GLY A 272 -26.69 12.44 21.99
C GLY A 272 -27.14 13.72 21.27
N GLU A 273 -28.41 14.09 21.44
CA GLU A 273 -29.02 15.29 20.83
C GLU A 273 -28.75 16.57 21.65
N GLU A 274 -28.90 16.50 22.98
CA GLU A 274 -28.61 17.63 23.90
C GLU A 274 -27.24 17.49 24.59
N ASP A 275 -26.99 16.37 25.27
CA ASP A 275 -25.71 16.05 25.90
C ASP A 275 -25.00 14.90 25.17
N LYS A 276 -23.72 15.09 24.84
CA LYS A 276 -22.89 14.06 24.20
C LYS A 276 -22.44 13.03 25.23
N LEU A 277 -22.43 11.75 24.87
CA LEU A 277 -22.10 10.65 25.79
C LEU A 277 -20.75 10.80 26.51
N TYR A 278 -19.75 11.38 25.86
CA TYR A 278 -18.46 11.63 26.52
C TYR A 278 -18.55 12.61 27.69
N GLN A 279 -19.53 13.53 27.70
CA GLN A 279 -19.75 14.52 28.75
C GLN A 279 -20.33 13.89 30.04
N GLU A 280 -20.78 12.64 29.99
CA GLU A 280 -21.16 11.89 31.21
C GLU A 280 -19.96 11.46 32.06
N TYR A 281 -18.75 11.59 31.52
CA TYR A 281 -17.48 11.31 32.16
C TYR A 281 -16.76 12.62 32.50
N ASP A 282 -16.18 12.69 33.69
CA ASP A 282 -15.40 13.84 34.13
C ASP A 282 -14.14 14.01 33.24
N GLU A 283 -13.64 15.23 33.09
CA GLU A 283 -12.48 15.57 32.22
C GLU A 283 -11.18 14.83 32.63
N ASP A 284 -11.07 14.41 33.89
CA ASP A 284 -9.96 13.67 34.48
C ASP A 284 -10.28 12.18 34.73
N PHE A 285 -11.38 11.68 34.16
CA PHE A 285 -11.79 10.29 34.37
C PHE A 285 -10.84 9.26 33.77
N PHE A 286 -10.18 9.57 32.64
CA PHE A 286 -9.24 8.67 31.98
C PHE A 286 -7.79 9.13 32.19
N ASP A 287 -6.90 8.20 32.52
CA ASP A 287 -5.46 8.47 32.62
C ASP A 287 -4.77 8.33 31.26
N LEU A 288 -5.30 7.46 30.39
CA LEU A 288 -4.76 7.16 29.07
C LEU A 288 -5.88 6.97 28.05
N ILE A 289 -5.72 7.59 26.88
CA ILE A 289 -6.55 7.41 25.70
C ILE A 289 -5.68 6.86 24.57
N ILE A 290 -6.08 5.72 24.02
CA ILE A 290 -5.46 5.10 22.84
C ILE A 290 -6.37 5.33 21.65
N ILE A 291 -5.79 5.82 20.57
CA ILE A 291 -6.51 6.16 19.35
C ILE A 291 -5.98 5.29 18.20
N ASP A 292 -6.79 4.33 17.76
CA ASP A 292 -6.47 3.51 16.59
C ASP A 292 -6.88 4.21 15.29
N GLU A 293 -6.02 4.15 14.28
CA GLU A 293 -6.16 4.84 12.99
C GLU A 293 -6.35 6.37 13.12
N CYS A 294 -5.51 7.01 13.94
CA CYS A 294 -5.56 8.44 14.28
C CYS A 294 -5.42 9.41 13.07
N HIS A 295 -5.14 8.91 11.87
CA HIS A 295 -5.07 9.69 10.62
C HIS A 295 -6.44 9.93 9.97
N ARG A 296 -7.46 9.12 10.29
CA ARG A 296 -8.83 9.28 9.73
C ARG A 296 -9.61 10.40 10.41
N SER A 297 -9.07 10.84 11.54
CA SER A 297 -9.60 11.87 12.39
C SER A 297 -9.30 13.22 11.76
N GLY A 298 -10.12 13.67 10.81
CA GLY A 298 -10.19 15.11 10.53
C GLY A 298 -10.44 15.80 11.88
N PHE A 299 -9.55 16.69 12.30
CA PHE A 299 -9.51 17.31 13.63
C PHE A 299 -10.72 18.22 13.95
N GLY A 300 -11.83 18.09 13.22
CA GLY A 300 -13.11 18.73 13.52
C GLY A 300 -13.79 18.05 14.72
N THR A 301 -14.76 17.17 14.45
CA THR A 301 -15.75 16.71 15.44
C THR A 301 -15.17 15.92 16.62
N TRP A 302 -14.03 15.21 16.44
CA TRP A 302 -13.45 14.37 17.50
C TRP A 302 -12.46 15.11 18.39
N ASN A 303 -11.98 16.28 17.95
CA ASN A 303 -11.10 17.13 18.73
C ASN A 303 -11.77 17.56 20.03
N GLU A 304 -13.09 17.76 20.04
CA GLU A 304 -13.85 18.03 21.26
C GLU A 304 -13.74 16.91 22.31
N ILE A 305 -13.77 15.64 21.89
CA ILE A 305 -13.60 14.49 22.79
C ILE A 305 -12.18 14.51 23.38
N LEU A 306 -11.17 14.74 22.54
CA LEU A 306 -9.77 14.77 22.97
C LEU A 306 -9.44 15.98 23.84
N GLN A 307 -10.09 17.12 23.61
CA GLN A 307 -9.99 18.32 24.44
C GLN A 307 -10.71 18.15 25.78
N HIS A 308 -11.88 17.50 25.79
CA HIS A 308 -12.60 17.21 27.03
C HIS A 308 -11.75 16.35 27.97
N PHE A 309 -11.10 15.32 27.44
CA PHE A 309 -10.16 14.51 28.20
C PHE A 309 -8.71 14.98 28.04
N ASP A 310 -8.49 16.29 27.95
CA ASP A 310 -7.16 16.81 27.71
C ASP A 310 -6.21 16.30 28.77
N SER A 311 -6.59 16.23 30.05
CA SER A 311 -5.75 15.78 31.17
C SER A 311 -5.09 14.40 30.98
N ALA A 312 -5.69 13.51 30.18
CA ALA A 312 -5.19 12.17 29.90
C ALA A 312 -3.94 12.18 29.01
N ILE A 313 -3.12 11.13 29.13
CA ILE A 313 -2.12 10.80 28.11
C ILE A 313 -2.86 10.35 26.84
N GLN A 314 -2.43 10.77 25.67
CA GLN A 314 -3.04 10.43 24.39
C GLN A 314 -2.03 9.75 23.46
N LEU A 315 -2.27 8.47 23.19
CA LEU A 315 -1.45 7.63 22.32
C LEU A 315 -2.14 7.40 20.98
N GLY A 316 -1.67 8.07 19.93
CA GLY A 316 -2.06 7.84 18.55
C GLY A 316 -1.35 6.65 17.93
N LEU A 317 -2.11 5.78 17.26
CA LEU A 317 -1.60 4.66 16.46
C LEU A 317 -2.02 4.85 15.00
N THR A 318 -1.06 4.80 14.09
CA THR A 318 -1.33 4.91 12.65
C THR A 318 -0.56 3.89 11.82
N ALA A 319 -1.16 3.46 10.71
CA ALA A 319 -0.50 2.66 9.69
C ALA A 319 0.30 3.47 8.67
N THR A 320 0.11 4.79 8.61
CA THR A 320 0.57 5.65 7.51
C THR A 320 1.53 6.75 8.00
N PRO A 321 2.61 7.04 7.25
CA PRO A 321 3.58 8.08 7.59
C PRO A 321 3.04 9.50 7.32
N LYS A 322 3.79 10.54 7.73
CA LYS A 322 3.42 11.95 7.55
C LYS A 322 3.36 12.34 6.07
N ARG A 323 2.22 12.86 5.63
CA ARG A 323 1.91 13.31 4.26
C ARG A 323 0.94 14.49 4.30
N SER A 324 0.61 15.05 3.14
CA SER A 324 -0.26 16.23 2.99
C SER A 324 -1.69 16.00 3.48
N ASP A 325 -2.20 14.77 3.35
CA ASP A 325 -3.56 14.35 3.72
C ASP A 325 -3.75 14.04 5.22
N ASN A 326 -2.66 14.01 6.01
CA ASN A 326 -2.69 13.72 7.44
C ASN A 326 -1.87 14.71 8.28
N ILE A 327 -1.63 15.91 7.75
CA ILE A 327 -0.85 16.97 8.42
C ILE A 327 -1.36 17.22 9.83
N ASP A 328 -2.67 17.30 10.02
CA ASP A 328 -3.30 17.63 11.30
C ASP A 328 -2.95 16.62 12.41
N THR A 329 -2.86 15.32 12.07
CA THR A 329 -2.45 14.27 13.02
C THR A 329 -1.03 14.52 13.54
N TYR A 330 -0.12 14.89 12.65
CA TYR A 330 1.26 15.18 13.01
C TYR A 330 1.43 16.59 13.59
N GLN A 331 0.48 17.50 13.38
CA GLN A 331 0.44 18.78 14.11
C GLN A 331 0.02 18.55 15.57
N TYR A 332 -0.95 17.67 15.82
CA TYR A 332 -1.45 17.38 17.17
C TYR A 332 -0.47 16.52 17.99
N PHE A 333 -0.09 15.35 17.48
CA PHE A 333 0.78 14.43 18.22
C PHE A 333 2.28 14.71 18.02
N GLY A 334 2.64 15.56 17.07
CA GLY A 334 4.04 15.76 16.67
C GLY A 334 4.62 14.60 15.86
N ASN A 335 5.94 14.43 15.94
CA ASN A 335 6.64 13.36 15.23
C ASN A 335 6.48 12.02 15.95
N PRO A 336 6.41 10.89 15.21
CA PRO A 336 6.26 9.58 15.82
C PRO A 336 7.53 9.21 16.59
N ILE A 337 7.36 8.74 17.82
CA ILE A 337 8.48 8.31 18.68
C ILE A 337 9.14 7.03 18.14
N TYR A 338 8.41 6.28 17.33
CA TYR A 338 8.89 5.10 16.61
C TYR A 338 8.08 4.86 15.33
N THR A 339 8.79 4.47 14.27
CA THR A 339 8.19 4.05 13.00
C THR A 339 8.67 2.66 12.62
N TYR A 340 7.74 1.74 12.38
CA TYR A 340 8.01 0.42 11.82
C TYR A 340 7.25 0.24 10.51
N SER A 341 7.96 0.45 9.40
CA SER A 341 7.40 0.51 8.06
C SER A 341 7.16 -0.88 7.46
N MET A 342 6.40 -0.93 6.35
CA MET A 342 6.15 -2.17 5.62
C MET A 342 7.44 -2.70 5.00
N LYS A 343 8.30 -1.80 4.47
CA LYS A 343 9.66 -2.09 4.02
C LYS A 343 10.44 -2.89 5.06
N GLN A 344 10.53 -2.36 6.28
CA GLN A 344 11.25 -3.03 7.36
C GLN A 344 10.61 -4.38 7.70
N GLY A 345 9.27 -4.44 7.75
CA GLY A 345 8.52 -5.69 7.96
C GLY A 345 8.84 -6.78 6.93
N ILE A 346 8.99 -6.41 5.66
CA ILE A 346 9.35 -7.31 4.56
C ILE A 346 10.82 -7.74 4.67
N GLU A 347 11.73 -6.79 4.89
CA GLU A 347 13.17 -7.04 5.04
C GLU A 347 13.46 -8.00 6.20
N ASP A 348 12.71 -7.86 7.28
CA ASP A 348 12.83 -8.70 8.46
C ASP A 348 12.17 -10.06 8.30
N GLY A 349 11.32 -10.21 7.27
CA GLY A 349 10.56 -11.41 6.99
C GLY A 349 9.37 -11.63 7.93
N TYR A 350 8.85 -10.56 8.54
CA TYR A 350 7.61 -10.59 9.33
C TYR A 350 6.36 -10.27 8.50
N LEU A 351 6.53 -9.60 7.37
CA LEU A 351 5.50 -9.36 6.36
C LEU A 351 5.84 -10.10 5.06
N ALA A 352 4.80 -10.38 4.28
CA ALA A 352 4.89 -10.98 2.96
C ALA A 352 5.47 -9.98 1.95
N THR A 353 6.32 -10.47 1.05
CA THR A 353 6.76 -9.68 -0.11
C THR A 353 5.64 -9.59 -1.15
N TYR A 354 5.77 -8.71 -2.14
CA TYR A 354 4.71 -8.47 -3.11
C TYR A 354 5.21 -8.20 -4.52
N SER A 355 4.33 -8.42 -5.50
CA SER A 355 4.53 -8.08 -6.91
C SER A 355 3.37 -7.20 -7.38
N ILE A 356 3.66 -6.24 -8.25
CA ILE A 356 2.66 -5.33 -8.85
C ILE A 356 2.58 -5.62 -10.34
N PHE A 357 1.37 -5.94 -10.83
CA PHE A 357 1.05 -6.08 -12.24
C PHE A 357 0.27 -4.83 -12.66
N ASN A 358 0.93 -3.92 -13.39
CA ASN A 358 0.27 -2.78 -14.00
C ASN A 358 -0.25 -3.19 -15.36
N ILE A 359 -1.58 -3.26 -15.51
CA ILE A 359 -2.24 -3.73 -16.72
C ILE A 359 -2.89 -2.55 -17.42
N LYS A 360 -2.37 -2.23 -18.59
CA LYS A 360 -3.00 -1.30 -19.53
C LYS A 360 -3.86 -2.11 -20.49
N THR A 361 -5.14 -1.80 -20.61
CA THR A 361 -5.99 -2.48 -21.57
C THR A 361 -5.77 -1.92 -22.98
N ASN A 362 -6.03 -2.71 -24.03
CA ASN A 362 -5.86 -2.25 -25.42
C ASN A 362 -6.74 -1.03 -25.73
N LEU A 363 -7.88 -0.91 -25.02
CA LEU A 363 -8.78 0.24 -25.02
C LEU A 363 -8.11 1.53 -24.48
N ASP A 364 -7.01 1.43 -23.74
CA ASP A 364 -6.21 2.55 -23.25
C ASP A 364 -5.01 2.84 -24.17
N ALA A 365 -4.48 1.81 -24.88
CA ALA A 365 -3.29 1.90 -25.73
C ALA A 365 -3.57 2.39 -27.16
N GLU A 366 -4.64 1.89 -27.79
CA GLU A 366 -5.16 2.43 -29.07
C GLU A 366 -6.13 3.58 -28.84
N GLY A 367 -6.54 3.72 -27.58
CA GLY A 367 -7.55 4.56 -26.96
C GLY A 367 -8.94 4.45 -27.57
N LEU A 368 -9.95 4.57 -26.71
CA LEU A 368 -11.34 4.48 -27.09
C LEU A 368 -11.70 5.56 -28.12
N ASP A 369 -12.17 5.13 -29.28
CA ASP A 369 -12.98 5.96 -30.16
C ASP A 369 -14.43 5.84 -29.67
N LEU A 370 -14.86 6.83 -28.88
CA LEU A 370 -16.14 6.80 -28.17
C LEU A 370 -17.34 6.89 -29.14
N ASP A 371 -17.08 7.32 -30.37
CA ASP A 371 -18.05 7.41 -31.48
C ASP A 371 -18.58 6.04 -31.93
N ASP A 372 -17.75 4.98 -31.90
CA ASP A 372 -18.15 3.62 -32.30
C ASP A 372 -19.13 2.95 -31.31
N LEU A 373 -19.23 3.49 -30.08
CA LEU A 373 -20.15 3.03 -29.04
C LEU A 373 -21.44 3.86 -28.96
N GLY A 374 -21.59 4.91 -29.78
CA GLY A 374 -22.76 5.79 -29.78
C GLY A 374 -22.90 6.62 -28.50
N ILE A 375 -21.79 6.86 -27.80
CA ILE A 375 -21.71 7.68 -26.60
C ILE A 375 -21.11 9.03 -27.02
N GLU A 376 -21.88 10.12 -26.95
CA GLU A 376 -21.32 11.47 -27.12
C GLU A 376 -20.29 11.71 -25.99
N ALA A 377 -19.02 11.66 -26.34
CA ALA A 377 -17.93 11.96 -25.42
C ALA A 377 -17.56 13.44 -25.53
N PRO A 378 -17.32 14.14 -24.40
CA PRO A 378 -16.59 15.39 -24.45
C PRO A 378 -15.18 15.11 -24.98
N GLU A 379 -14.63 15.98 -25.84
CA GLU A 379 -13.25 15.91 -26.32
C GLU A 379 -12.27 16.02 -25.14
N ILE A 380 -11.91 14.89 -24.54
CA ILE A 380 -10.95 14.83 -23.43
C ILE A 380 -9.84 13.86 -23.82
N SER A 381 -8.62 14.39 -23.88
CA SER A 381 -7.42 13.62 -24.17
C SER A 381 -7.26 12.44 -23.20
N ARG A 382 -6.84 11.29 -23.72
CA ARG A 382 -6.72 9.98 -23.02
C ARG A 382 -5.87 9.98 -21.73
N HIS A 383 -5.28 11.11 -21.33
CA HIS A 383 -4.43 11.24 -20.15
C HIS A 383 -5.12 11.93 -18.96
N TYR A 384 -6.33 12.48 -19.11
CA TYR A 384 -7.01 13.24 -18.05
C TYR A 384 -8.46 12.79 -17.89
N LEU A 385 -8.65 11.67 -17.21
CA LEU A 385 -9.97 11.23 -16.78
C LEU A 385 -10.17 11.65 -15.32
N THR A 386 -11.20 12.43 -15.02
CA THR A 386 -11.60 12.71 -13.63
C THR A 386 -11.99 11.40 -12.92
N THR A 387 -12.03 11.37 -11.57
CA THR A 387 -12.47 10.17 -10.84
C THR A 387 -13.85 9.68 -11.30
N LYS A 388 -14.77 10.61 -11.61
CA LYS A 388 -16.11 10.27 -12.14
C LYS A 388 -16.06 9.75 -13.58
N ASP A 389 -15.19 10.29 -14.43
CA ASP A 389 -15.04 9.84 -15.82
C ASP A 389 -14.32 8.49 -15.90
N TYR A 390 -13.33 8.26 -15.05
CA TYR A 390 -12.66 6.97 -14.87
C TYR A 390 -13.65 5.92 -14.36
N GLU A 391 -14.46 6.25 -13.36
CA GLU A 391 -15.49 5.35 -12.83
C GLU A 391 -16.52 4.97 -13.91
N ARG A 392 -17.00 5.94 -14.70
CA ARG A 392 -17.90 5.69 -15.83
C ARG A 392 -17.26 4.81 -16.90
N ILE A 393 -16.02 5.10 -17.30
CA ILE A 393 -15.28 4.34 -18.30
C ILE A 393 -14.95 2.93 -17.83
N VAL A 394 -14.58 2.76 -16.57
CA VAL A 394 -14.29 1.46 -15.95
C VAL A 394 -15.54 0.58 -15.89
N THR A 395 -16.72 1.15 -15.63
CA THR A 395 -17.98 0.40 -15.62
C THR A 395 -18.54 0.05 -17.00
N ILE A 396 -17.85 0.41 -18.09
CA ILE A 396 -18.25 -0.02 -19.44
C ILE A 396 -18.26 -1.55 -19.49
N PRO A 397 -19.39 -2.21 -19.78
CA PRO A 397 -19.51 -3.67 -19.69
C PRO A 397 -18.46 -4.44 -20.47
N GLN A 398 -18.07 -3.95 -21.67
CA GLN A 398 -17.02 -4.55 -22.50
C GLN A 398 -15.64 -4.46 -21.83
N ARG A 399 -15.35 -3.33 -21.15
CA ARG A 399 -14.09 -3.12 -20.42
C ARG A 399 -14.04 -4.02 -19.19
N THR A 400 -15.12 -4.08 -18.43
CA THR A 400 -15.27 -4.98 -17.28
C THR A 400 -15.04 -6.44 -17.69
N ASP A 401 -15.65 -6.90 -18.79
CA ASP A 401 -15.47 -8.27 -19.28
C ASP A 401 -14.01 -8.53 -19.72
N ALA A 402 -13.37 -7.58 -20.41
CA ALA A 402 -11.97 -7.68 -20.82
C ALA A 402 -10.99 -7.71 -19.63
N MET A 403 -11.21 -6.87 -18.62
CA MET A 403 -10.42 -6.85 -17.38
C MET A 403 -10.54 -8.18 -16.63
N ILE A 404 -11.75 -8.74 -16.58
CA ILE A 404 -11.99 -10.07 -15.97
C ILE A 404 -11.30 -11.16 -16.79
N ASP A 405 -11.38 -11.12 -18.13
CA ASP A 405 -10.73 -12.12 -18.97
C ASP A 405 -9.21 -12.08 -18.84
N ASP A 406 -8.58 -10.91 -18.88
CA ASP A 406 -7.13 -10.78 -18.65
C ASP A 406 -6.76 -11.33 -17.26
N PHE A 407 -7.47 -10.91 -16.20
CA PHE A 407 -7.22 -11.39 -14.85
C PHE A 407 -7.33 -12.91 -14.75
N LEU A 408 -8.45 -13.49 -15.20
CA LEU A 408 -8.69 -14.92 -15.13
C LEU A 408 -7.71 -15.71 -16.01
N ASN A 409 -7.32 -15.17 -17.17
CA ASN A 409 -6.32 -15.80 -18.03
C ASN A 409 -4.97 -15.84 -17.32
N ARG A 410 -4.49 -14.75 -16.71
CA ARG A 410 -3.24 -14.75 -15.93
C ARG A 410 -3.27 -15.78 -14.80
N VAL A 411 -4.38 -15.84 -14.06
CA VAL A 411 -4.53 -16.80 -12.95
C VAL A 411 -4.59 -18.26 -13.45
N LYS A 412 -5.04 -18.50 -14.69
CA LYS A 412 -5.10 -19.83 -15.33
C LYS A 412 -3.81 -20.24 -16.05
N SER A 413 -3.15 -19.31 -16.73
CA SER A 413 -2.12 -19.59 -17.74
C SER A 413 -0.71 -19.68 -17.18
N LEU A 414 -0.45 -19.02 -16.05
CA LEU A 414 0.88 -18.97 -15.47
C LEU A 414 1.00 -20.00 -14.36
N ASP A 415 1.99 -20.89 -14.46
CA ASP A 415 2.39 -21.87 -13.43
C ASP A 415 2.67 -21.23 -12.04
N LYS A 416 2.74 -19.89 -11.99
CA LYS A 416 3.00 -19.07 -10.82
C LYS A 416 1.72 -18.68 -10.04
N PHE A 417 0.52 -18.92 -10.58
CA PHE A 417 -0.76 -18.58 -9.95
C PHE A 417 -1.65 -19.82 -9.76
N ASN A 418 -2.64 -19.70 -8.86
CA ASN A 418 -3.62 -20.75 -8.62
C ASN A 418 -5.03 -20.16 -8.62
N VAL A 419 -5.93 -20.78 -9.39
CA VAL A 419 -7.36 -20.43 -9.45
C VAL A 419 -8.08 -20.50 -8.10
N MET A 420 -7.48 -21.11 -7.07
CA MET A 420 -8.01 -21.18 -5.71
C MET A 420 -7.37 -20.17 -4.75
N ASP A 421 -6.48 -19.30 -5.22
CA ASP A 421 -5.85 -18.27 -4.40
C ASP A 421 -6.89 -17.20 -4.00
N LYS A 422 -7.06 -16.97 -2.69
CA LYS A 422 -8.02 -15.99 -2.19
C LYS A 422 -7.72 -14.61 -2.77
N THR A 423 -8.74 -13.98 -3.32
CA THR A 423 -8.67 -12.74 -4.09
C THR A 423 -9.69 -11.74 -3.59
N VAL A 424 -9.30 -10.47 -3.45
CA VAL A 424 -10.24 -9.36 -3.24
C VAL A 424 -10.21 -8.46 -4.48
N ILE A 425 -11.40 -8.11 -4.97
CA ILE A 425 -11.58 -7.23 -6.12
C ILE A 425 -12.34 -5.97 -5.66
N TYR A 426 -11.76 -4.80 -5.89
CA TYR A 426 -12.36 -3.51 -5.54
C TYR A 426 -13.02 -2.89 -6.78
N CYS A 427 -14.34 -2.70 -6.70
CA CYS A 427 -15.19 -2.18 -7.78
C CYS A 427 -15.72 -0.77 -7.44
N VAL A 428 -16.11 -0.04 -8.48
CA VAL A 428 -16.63 1.34 -8.44
C VAL A 428 -17.84 1.48 -7.52
N ASN A 429 -18.88 0.69 -7.77
CA ASN A 429 -20.15 0.74 -7.03
C ASN A 429 -20.76 -0.67 -6.87
N ILE A 430 -21.90 -0.75 -6.19
CA ILE A 430 -22.55 -2.02 -5.86
C ILE A 430 -22.98 -2.79 -7.11
N ASP A 431 -23.52 -2.10 -8.11
CA ASP A 431 -23.97 -2.74 -9.36
C ASP A 431 -22.79 -3.30 -10.16
N HIS A 432 -21.68 -2.57 -10.22
CA HIS A 432 -20.44 -3.05 -10.81
C HIS A 432 -19.90 -4.29 -10.06
N ALA A 433 -19.93 -4.29 -8.72
CA ALA A 433 -19.53 -5.45 -7.93
C ALA A 433 -20.41 -6.69 -8.20
N ARG A 434 -21.73 -6.51 -8.34
CA ARG A 434 -22.67 -7.57 -8.71
C ARG A 434 -22.40 -8.10 -10.12
N GLU A 435 -22.15 -7.20 -11.08
CA GLU A 435 -21.83 -7.56 -12.45
C GLU A 435 -20.52 -8.36 -12.55
N VAL A 436 -19.44 -7.86 -11.95
CA VAL A 436 -18.14 -8.55 -11.90
C VAL A 436 -18.28 -9.94 -11.29
N THR A 437 -19.03 -10.05 -10.19
CA THR A 437 -19.29 -11.34 -9.55
C THR A 437 -20.00 -12.32 -10.48
N ARG A 438 -21.06 -11.86 -11.17
CA ARG A 438 -21.81 -12.66 -12.14
C ARG A 438 -20.92 -13.15 -13.28
N LEU A 439 -20.12 -12.26 -13.86
CA LEU A 439 -19.22 -12.58 -14.98
C LEU A 439 -18.14 -13.58 -14.57
N ILE A 440 -17.50 -13.39 -13.42
CA ILE A 440 -16.50 -14.32 -12.88
C ILE A 440 -17.10 -15.71 -12.67
N ASN A 441 -18.26 -15.80 -11.98
CA ASN A 441 -18.91 -17.07 -11.72
C ASN A 441 -19.28 -17.81 -13.02
N ASN A 442 -19.77 -17.10 -14.03
CA ASN A 442 -20.07 -17.68 -15.34
C ASN A 442 -18.80 -18.22 -16.04
N LYS A 443 -17.73 -17.41 -16.09
CA LYS A 443 -16.45 -17.80 -16.73
C LYS A 443 -15.73 -18.92 -15.97
N MET A 444 -16.01 -19.08 -14.68
CA MET A 444 -15.42 -20.11 -13.80
C MET A 444 -16.34 -21.29 -13.50
N ALA A 445 -17.54 -21.34 -14.10
CA ALA A 445 -18.53 -22.40 -13.88
C ALA A 445 -17.99 -23.82 -14.15
N HIS A 446 -17.03 -23.96 -15.05
CA HIS A 446 -16.36 -25.23 -15.36
C HIS A 446 -15.63 -25.87 -14.17
N LEU A 447 -15.35 -25.10 -13.10
CA LEU A 447 -14.78 -25.63 -11.85
C LEU A 447 -15.81 -26.39 -11.00
N GLY A 448 -17.12 -26.20 -11.24
CA GLY A 448 -18.18 -26.82 -10.44
C GLY A 448 -18.18 -26.38 -8.97
N ILE A 449 -17.74 -25.16 -8.69
CA ILE A 449 -17.67 -24.58 -7.34
C ILE A 449 -18.79 -23.55 -7.20
N ASP A 450 -19.72 -23.82 -6.29
CA ASP A 450 -20.75 -22.85 -5.92
C ASP A 450 -20.13 -21.68 -5.14
N ASN A 451 -20.66 -20.47 -5.37
CA ASN A 451 -20.18 -19.25 -4.69
C ASN A 451 -18.66 -19.03 -4.82
N TYR A 452 -18.10 -19.34 -5.99
CA TYR A 452 -16.68 -19.13 -6.26
C TYR A 452 -16.28 -17.67 -6.05
N ALA A 453 -17.06 -16.74 -6.63
CA ALA A 453 -17.03 -15.32 -6.33
C ALA A 453 -18.32 -14.88 -5.63
N VAL A 454 -18.23 -13.99 -4.64
CA VAL A 454 -19.38 -13.41 -3.94
C VAL A 454 -19.23 -11.90 -3.76
N PRO A 455 -20.33 -11.12 -3.82
CA PRO A 455 -20.29 -9.72 -3.49
C PRO A 455 -20.34 -9.54 -1.96
N ILE A 456 -19.41 -8.74 -1.41
CA ILE A 456 -19.39 -8.31 -0.01
C ILE A 456 -19.56 -6.79 0.00
N VAL A 457 -20.82 -6.37 -0.07
CA VAL A 457 -21.28 -4.97 -0.08
C VAL A 457 -22.47 -4.79 0.86
N SER A 458 -22.76 -3.56 1.26
CA SER A 458 -23.68 -3.25 2.37
C SER A 458 -25.13 -3.67 2.12
N GLU A 459 -25.56 -3.76 0.86
CA GLU A 459 -26.91 -4.16 0.49
C GLU A 459 -27.13 -5.69 0.47
N GLU A 460 -26.07 -6.49 0.58
CA GLU A 460 -26.18 -7.95 0.46
C GLU A 460 -26.51 -8.59 1.82
N ASN A 461 -27.65 -9.28 1.90
CA ASN A 461 -28.16 -9.88 3.14
C ASN A 461 -27.20 -10.87 3.80
N ARG A 462 -26.33 -11.53 3.03
CA ARG A 462 -25.35 -12.52 3.51
C ARG A 462 -23.91 -12.01 3.47
N ALA A 463 -23.69 -10.70 3.30
CA ALA A 463 -22.35 -10.12 3.22
C ALA A 463 -21.46 -10.47 4.41
N GLU A 464 -22.02 -10.41 5.64
CA GLU A 464 -21.28 -10.73 6.87
C GLU A 464 -20.90 -12.22 6.94
N GLU A 465 -21.83 -13.12 6.60
CA GLU A 465 -21.57 -14.57 6.58
C GLU A 465 -20.48 -14.91 5.55
N HIS A 466 -20.58 -14.37 4.34
CA HIS A 466 -19.56 -14.55 3.30
C HIS A 466 -18.20 -13.95 3.69
N LEU A 467 -18.20 -12.84 4.43
CA LEU A 467 -16.97 -12.26 4.97
C LEU A 467 -16.35 -13.16 6.05
N GLU A 468 -17.14 -13.76 6.94
CA GLU A 468 -16.66 -14.74 7.91
C GLU A 468 -16.05 -15.98 7.23
N GLU A 469 -16.75 -16.53 6.23
CA GLU A 469 -16.26 -17.65 5.41
C GLU A 469 -14.96 -17.29 4.66
N PHE A 470 -14.88 -16.09 4.08
CA PHE A 470 -13.69 -15.61 3.38
C PHE A 470 -12.50 -15.40 4.32
N GLN A 471 -12.73 -15.01 5.57
CA GLN A 471 -11.67 -14.84 6.58
C GLN A 471 -11.19 -16.18 7.15
N ASP A 472 -12.02 -17.22 7.16
CA ASP A 472 -11.62 -18.53 7.67
C ASP A 472 -10.46 -19.12 6.85
N LYS A 473 -9.36 -19.43 7.55
CA LYS A 473 -8.15 -20.05 6.99
C LYS A 473 -8.40 -21.47 6.47
N LYS A 474 -9.43 -22.14 6.97
CA LYS A 474 -9.81 -23.49 6.55
C LYS A 474 -10.79 -23.49 5.38
N SER A 475 -11.52 -22.39 5.19
CA SER A 475 -12.49 -22.31 4.12
C SER A 475 -11.81 -22.20 2.76
N LYS A 476 -12.35 -22.98 1.80
CA LYS A 476 -11.94 -22.95 0.39
C LYS A 476 -12.78 -21.99 -0.44
N THR A 477 -13.93 -21.56 0.06
CA THR A 477 -14.89 -20.68 -0.63
C THR A 477 -15.48 -19.66 0.36
N PRO A 478 -15.84 -18.45 -0.08
CA PRO A 478 -15.60 -17.91 -1.42
C PRO A 478 -14.09 -17.77 -1.72
N VAL A 479 -13.72 -17.94 -3.00
CA VAL A 479 -12.33 -17.73 -3.46
C VAL A 479 -12.12 -16.26 -3.78
N MET A 480 -13.11 -15.61 -4.39
CA MET A 480 -13.06 -14.20 -4.74
C MET A 480 -14.12 -13.42 -3.97
N ALA A 481 -13.70 -12.41 -3.23
CA ALA A 481 -14.58 -11.44 -2.58
C ALA A 481 -14.58 -10.14 -3.38
N VAL A 482 -15.73 -9.76 -3.92
CA VAL A 482 -15.89 -8.54 -4.72
C VAL A 482 -16.53 -7.46 -3.85
N SER A 483 -15.91 -6.30 -3.71
CA SER A 483 -16.36 -5.26 -2.78
C SER A 483 -16.20 -3.86 -3.36
N VAL A 484 -16.91 -2.90 -2.76
CA VAL A 484 -16.71 -1.47 -3.02
C VAL A 484 -15.83 -0.91 -1.92
N ASP A 485 -16.39 -0.70 -0.72
CA ASP A 485 -15.67 -0.12 0.42
C ASP A 485 -15.69 -0.99 1.68
N MET A 486 -16.54 -2.02 1.77
CA MET A 486 -16.65 -2.84 2.98
C MET A 486 -15.34 -3.54 3.33
N LEU A 487 -14.58 -3.95 2.32
CA LEU A 487 -13.28 -4.61 2.50
C LEU A 487 -12.09 -3.63 2.47
N THR A 488 -12.31 -2.32 2.56
CA THR A 488 -11.18 -1.39 2.76
C THR A 488 -10.63 -1.51 4.19
N THR A 489 -11.54 -1.69 5.16
CA THR A 489 -11.25 -1.68 6.60
C THR A 489 -11.78 -2.90 7.34
N GLY A 490 -11.21 -3.21 8.50
CA GLY A 490 -11.81 -4.16 9.45
C GLY A 490 -11.66 -5.66 9.20
N PHE A 491 -11.40 -6.15 7.98
CA PHE A 491 -11.33 -7.61 7.73
C PHE A 491 -9.93 -8.23 7.93
N ASP A 492 -9.87 -9.49 8.39
CA ASP A 492 -8.62 -10.24 8.56
C ASP A 492 -8.64 -11.58 7.82
N ALA A 493 -8.06 -11.60 6.61
CA ALA A 493 -7.80 -12.83 5.86
C ALA A 493 -6.29 -12.98 5.55
N PRO A 494 -5.49 -13.58 6.46
CA PRO A 494 -4.05 -13.78 6.24
C PRO A 494 -3.68 -14.63 5.02
N THR A 495 -4.65 -15.40 4.49
CA THR A 495 -4.51 -16.23 3.29
C THR A 495 -4.76 -15.47 1.99
N LEU A 496 -5.11 -14.18 2.05
CA LEU A 496 -5.26 -13.31 0.88
C LEU A 496 -3.97 -13.29 0.05
N LYS A 497 -4.10 -13.60 -1.24
CA LYS A 497 -2.96 -13.67 -2.16
C LYS A 497 -3.04 -12.69 -3.32
N ASN A 498 -4.24 -12.28 -3.73
CA ASN A 498 -4.41 -11.34 -4.83
C ASN A 498 -5.29 -10.17 -4.38
N ILE A 499 -4.84 -8.96 -4.69
CA ILE A 499 -5.60 -7.71 -4.57
C ILE A 499 -5.78 -7.19 -5.99
N VAL A 500 -7.01 -6.88 -6.38
CA VAL A 500 -7.33 -6.42 -7.74
C VAL A 500 -8.05 -5.07 -7.66
N TYR A 501 -7.51 -4.07 -8.34
CA TYR A 501 -8.10 -2.74 -8.44
C TYR A 501 -8.86 -2.61 -9.77
N PHE A 502 -10.19 -2.67 -9.69
CA PHE A 502 -11.11 -2.28 -10.78
C PHE A 502 -11.78 -0.94 -10.47
N LYS A 503 -11.20 -0.13 -9.58
CA LYS A 503 -11.56 1.26 -9.37
C LYS A 503 -10.35 2.04 -8.85
N PRO A 504 -10.21 3.32 -9.21
CA PRO A 504 -9.27 4.21 -8.53
C PRO A 504 -9.50 4.19 -7.02
N ILE A 505 -8.43 4.27 -6.25
CA ILE A 505 -8.50 4.40 -4.79
C ILE A 505 -8.38 5.87 -4.44
N GLY A 506 -9.42 6.44 -3.82
CA GLY A 506 -9.50 7.88 -3.57
C GLY A 506 -8.54 8.44 -2.51
N SER A 507 -7.74 7.61 -1.83
CA SER A 507 -6.71 8.09 -0.89
C SER A 507 -5.57 7.10 -0.66
N GLU A 508 -4.37 7.65 -0.45
CA GLU A 508 -3.17 6.88 -0.09
C GLU A 508 -3.39 6.06 1.19
N VAL A 509 -4.11 6.63 2.15
CA VAL A 509 -4.52 5.96 3.40
C VAL A 509 -5.26 4.66 3.11
N VAL A 510 -6.30 4.71 2.29
CA VAL A 510 -7.10 3.52 1.95
C VAL A 510 -6.25 2.54 1.15
N TYR A 511 -5.43 3.03 0.22
CA TYR A 511 -4.51 2.23 -0.56
C TYR A 511 -3.56 1.41 0.32
N LYS A 512 -2.84 2.06 1.25
CA LYS A 512 -1.91 1.39 2.17
C LYS A 512 -2.61 0.44 3.14
N GLN A 513 -3.84 0.75 3.55
CA GLN A 513 -4.64 -0.18 4.36
C GLN A 513 -4.99 -1.46 3.58
N ILE A 514 -5.45 -1.33 2.33
CA ILE A 514 -5.75 -2.46 1.45
C ILE A 514 -4.49 -3.31 1.23
N LYS A 515 -3.41 -2.69 0.74
CA LYS A 515 -2.11 -3.35 0.51
C LYS A 515 -1.60 -4.05 1.76
N GLY A 516 -1.72 -3.38 2.91
CA GLY A 516 -1.35 -3.90 4.21
C GLY A 516 -2.06 -5.19 4.62
N ARG A 517 -3.29 -5.45 4.13
CA ARG A 517 -4.00 -6.71 4.39
C ARG A 517 -3.38 -7.88 3.63
N GLY A 518 -2.89 -7.66 2.41
CA GLY A 518 -2.17 -8.66 1.62
C GLY A 518 -0.80 -9.04 2.21
N SER A 519 -0.21 -8.14 3.01
CA SER A 519 1.11 -8.28 3.62
C SER A 519 1.19 -9.30 4.76
N ARG A 520 0.06 -9.79 5.28
CA ARG A 520 0.05 -10.78 6.36
C ARG A 520 0.60 -12.13 5.87
N LEU A 521 1.39 -12.80 6.71
CA LEU A 521 1.90 -14.14 6.42
C LEU A 521 0.92 -15.23 6.87
N ALA A 522 0.77 -16.29 6.06
CA ALA A 522 0.07 -17.52 6.43
C ALA A 522 0.91 -18.73 6.00
N GLU A 523 2.02 -18.97 6.71
CA GLU A 523 3.03 -19.98 6.34
C GLU A 523 2.44 -21.39 6.28
N SER A 524 1.53 -21.75 7.18
CA SER A 524 0.88 -23.07 7.17
C SER A 524 -0.09 -23.27 6.00
N GLN A 525 -0.43 -22.20 5.28
CA GLN A 525 -1.23 -22.22 4.05
C GLN A 525 -0.37 -21.89 2.81
N ASN A 526 0.97 -21.91 2.94
CA ASN A 526 1.92 -21.56 1.87
C ASN A 526 1.66 -20.17 1.27
N LYS A 527 1.34 -19.19 2.13
CA LYS A 527 1.32 -17.78 1.75
C LYS A 527 2.58 -17.12 2.31
N LEU A 528 3.53 -16.79 1.43
CA LEU A 528 4.70 -15.94 1.75
C LEU A 528 4.79 -14.67 0.89
N SER A 529 4.06 -14.59 -0.23
CA SER A 529 3.92 -13.38 -1.05
C SER A 529 2.46 -13.09 -1.44
N PHE A 530 2.14 -11.86 -1.84
CA PHE A 530 0.88 -11.50 -2.52
C PHE A 530 1.16 -10.77 -3.84
N ASN A 531 0.10 -10.59 -4.62
CA ASN A 531 0.12 -9.89 -5.88
C ASN A 531 -0.93 -8.77 -5.85
N ILE A 532 -0.58 -7.65 -6.47
CA ILE A 532 -1.48 -6.53 -6.74
C ILE A 532 -1.66 -6.49 -8.25
N PHE A 533 -2.90 -6.57 -8.72
CA PHE A 533 -3.28 -6.37 -10.12
C PHE A 533 -3.96 -5.02 -10.23
N ASP A 534 -3.34 -4.11 -10.95
CA ASP A 534 -3.75 -2.73 -11.06
C ASP A 534 -4.17 -2.40 -12.50
N TYR A 535 -5.47 -2.18 -12.70
CA TYR A 535 -6.06 -1.86 -14.01
C TYR A 535 -6.41 -0.38 -14.17
N VAL A 536 -6.05 0.44 -13.17
CA VAL A 536 -6.48 1.83 -13.02
C VAL A 536 -5.34 2.73 -12.50
N ASP A 537 -4.10 2.24 -12.60
CA ASP A 537 -2.86 2.95 -12.24
C ASP A 537 -2.83 3.55 -10.81
N CYS A 538 -3.46 2.88 -9.84
CA CYS A 538 -3.42 3.29 -8.42
C CYS A 538 -1.99 3.25 -7.83
N THR A 539 -1.19 2.29 -8.25
CA THR A 539 0.17 2.05 -7.75
C THR A 539 1.13 3.14 -8.18
N ASP A 540 0.96 3.71 -9.37
CA ASP A 540 1.78 4.81 -9.88
C ASP A 540 1.62 6.09 -9.05
N VAL A 541 0.46 6.25 -8.41
CA VAL A 541 0.13 7.42 -7.58
C VAL A 541 0.60 7.25 -6.12
N PHE A 542 0.41 6.07 -5.53
CA PHE A 542 0.51 5.90 -4.06
C PHE A 542 1.68 5.03 -3.55
N GLU A 543 2.47 4.43 -4.43
CA GLU A 543 3.65 3.65 -4.02
C GLU A 543 4.75 4.53 -3.42
N ASP A 544 5.17 4.20 -2.20
CA ASP A 544 6.28 4.85 -1.50
C ASP A 544 7.37 3.80 -1.20
N PRO A 545 8.45 3.70 -1.99
CA PRO A 545 9.50 2.71 -1.78
C PRO A 545 10.20 2.79 -0.42
N ASP A 546 10.19 3.94 0.24
CA ASP A 546 10.83 4.11 1.55
C ASP A 546 9.96 3.55 2.69
N PHE A 547 8.64 3.65 2.57
CA PHE A 547 7.72 3.08 3.53
C PHE A 547 7.28 1.65 3.18
N ASP A 548 6.97 1.39 1.91
CA ASP A 548 6.37 0.16 1.43
C ASP A 548 7.40 -0.91 1.07
N GLY A 549 8.62 -0.48 0.73
CA GLY A 549 9.66 -1.33 0.16
C GLY A 549 9.46 -1.56 -1.33
N THR A 550 10.44 -2.11 -2.02
CA THR A 550 10.38 -2.31 -3.47
C THR A 550 9.59 -3.58 -3.83
N PRO A 551 8.66 -3.54 -4.79
CA PRO A 551 8.02 -4.74 -5.32
C PRO A 551 9.06 -5.69 -5.94
N GLU A 552 8.79 -6.99 -5.90
CA GLU A 552 9.65 -7.99 -6.55
C GLU A 552 9.41 -7.96 -8.07
N GLU A 553 10.50 -7.91 -8.84
CA GLU A 553 10.46 -7.91 -10.29
C GLU A 553 9.70 -9.12 -10.84
N ILE A 554 8.80 -8.85 -11.78
CA ILE A 554 8.08 -9.88 -12.52
C ILE A 554 8.96 -10.25 -13.71
N GLU A 555 9.62 -11.41 -13.65
CA GLU A 555 10.14 -12.05 -14.86
C GLU A 555 8.94 -12.53 -15.69
N GLU A 556 8.44 -11.65 -16.58
CA GLU A 556 7.56 -12.05 -17.67
C GLU A 556 8.38 -12.89 -18.63
N ASP A 557 8.12 -14.20 -18.64
CA ASP A 557 8.77 -15.15 -19.52
C ASP A 557 8.09 -15.03 -20.90
N VAL A 558 8.28 -13.90 -21.58
CA VAL A 558 7.70 -13.61 -22.90
C VAL A 558 8.05 -14.71 -23.91
N GLU A 559 9.21 -15.35 -23.75
CA GLU A 559 9.61 -16.51 -24.56
C GLU A 559 8.77 -17.76 -24.29
N GLY A 560 8.26 -17.95 -23.08
CA GLY A 560 7.46 -19.12 -22.68
C GLY A 560 6.02 -19.09 -23.20
N GLU A 561 5.38 -17.93 -23.29
CA GLU A 561 4.03 -17.79 -23.86
C GLU A 561 4.02 -18.01 -25.39
N LEU A 562 5.01 -17.46 -26.10
CA LEU A 562 5.24 -17.72 -27.53
C LEU A 562 5.52 -19.21 -27.81
N GLU A 563 6.31 -19.85 -26.96
CA GLU A 563 6.64 -21.28 -27.07
C GLU A 563 5.40 -22.17 -26.84
N ASN A 564 4.53 -21.82 -25.90
CA ASN A 564 3.31 -22.58 -25.59
C ASN A 564 2.23 -22.45 -26.69
N GLN A 565 2.10 -21.26 -27.31
CA GLN A 565 1.22 -21.02 -28.46
C GLN A 565 1.67 -21.81 -29.70
N GLN A 566 2.97 -21.80 -30.02
CA GLN A 566 3.50 -22.50 -31.19
C GLN A 566 3.50 -24.03 -31.05
N ASN A 567 3.71 -24.54 -29.83
CA ASN A 567 3.58 -25.97 -29.55
C ASN A 567 2.14 -26.48 -29.75
N LYS A 568 1.12 -25.64 -29.49
CA LYS A 568 -0.30 -25.95 -29.77
C LYS A 568 -0.60 -26.03 -31.27
N ILE A 569 0.01 -25.17 -32.09
CA ILE A 569 -0.13 -25.18 -33.56
C ILE A 569 0.41 -26.49 -34.13
N TRP A 570 1.64 -26.88 -33.76
CA TRP A 570 2.26 -28.12 -34.20
C TRP A 570 1.47 -29.36 -33.75
N SER A 571 1.02 -29.36 -32.50
CA SER A 571 0.19 -30.45 -31.95
C SER A 571 -1.12 -30.61 -32.73
N TYR A 572 -1.73 -29.51 -33.17
CA TYR A 572 -2.95 -29.54 -33.98
C TYR A 572 -2.68 -30.09 -35.38
N ILE A 573 -1.66 -29.58 -36.08
CA ILE A 573 -1.32 -29.98 -37.45
C ILE A 573 -0.99 -31.48 -37.53
N ILE A 574 -0.25 -31.99 -36.55
CA ILE A 574 0.09 -33.42 -36.44
C ILE A 574 -1.17 -34.27 -36.21
N LYS A 575 -2.04 -33.85 -35.28
CA LYS A 575 -3.27 -34.58 -34.94
C LYS A 575 -4.29 -34.64 -36.09
N LYS A 576 -4.35 -33.59 -36.92
CA LYS A 576 -5.28 -33.50 -38.07
C LYS A 576 -4.75 -34.13 -39.35
N SER A 577 -3.44 -34.11 -39.59
CA SER A 577 -2.82 -34.78 -40.74
C SER A 577 -2.81 -36.31 -40.58
N GLY A 578 -2.93 -36.84 -39.36
CA GLY A 578 -3.00 -38.27 -39.09
C GLY A 578 -1.68 -39.02 -39.30
N LEU A 579 -0.56 -38.29 -39.43
CA LEU A 579 0.77 -38.85 -39.63
C LEU A 579 1.40 -39.22 -38.28
N ASP A 580 2.04 -40.38 -38.23
CA ASP A 580 2.82 -40.80 -37.07
C ASP A 580 4.16 -40.03 -37.01
N PHE A 581 4.66 -39.76 -35.81
CA PHE A 581 5.80 -38.84 -35.62
C PHE A 581 7.08 -39.35 -36.30
N GLU A 582 7.22 -40.68 -36.41
CA GLU A 582 8.35 -41.35 -37.05
C GLU A 582 8.29 -41.33 -38.59
N ASP A 583 7.13 -41.01 -39.18
CA ASP A 583 6.89 -41.02 -40.63
C ASP A 583 6.95 -39.63 -41.29
N LEU A 584 6.84 -38.55 -40.49
CA LEU A 584 7.06 -37.16 -40.91
C LEU A 584 8.32 -36.96 -41.79
N PRO A 585 9.49 -37.60 -41.52
CA PRO A 585 10.71 -37.39 -42.29
C PRO A 585 10.69 -37.97 -43.71
N LYS A 586 9.83 -38.95 -44.02
CA LYS A 586 9.83 -39.65 -45.32
C LYS A 586 8.77 -39.14 -46.30
N LYS A 587 7.73 -38.45 -45.82
CA LYS A 587 6.56 -38.05 -46.62
C LYS A 587 6.46 -36.55 -46.90
N PHE A 588 7.34 -35.73 -46.33
CA PHE A 588 7.26 -34.26 -46.44
C PHE A 588 7.31 -33.72 -47.89
N LYS A 589 7.93 -34.45 -48.83
CA LYS A 589 8.04 -34.03 -50.24
C LYS A 589 6.84 -34.39 -51.13
N GLU A 590 5.98 -35.32 -50.72
CA GLU A 590 4.92 -35.87 -51.61
C GLU A 590 3.51 -35.86 -51.00
N ASP A 591 3.34 -35.49 -49.73
CA ASP A 591 2.05 -35.65 -49.06
C ASP A 591 1.16 -34.39 -49.16
N SER A 592 0.19 -34.44 -50.09
CA SER A 592 -0.91 -33.47 -50.19
C SER A 592 -1.70 -33.29 -48.89
N GLN A 593 -1.59 -34.23 -47.94
CA GLN A 593 -2.29 -34.17 -46.65
C GLN A 593 -1.66 -33.19 -45.65
N LEU A 594 -0.34 -32.96 -45.69
CA LEU A 594 0.32 -32.05 -44.73
C LEU A 594 0.15 -30.58 -45.15
N GLN A 595 0.29 -30.28 -46.45
CA GLN A 595 -0.13 -29.00 -47.01
C GLN A 595 -1.63 -28.79 -46.79
N GLY A 596 -2.45 -29.82 -47.01
CA GLY A 596 -3.88 -29.81 -46.69
C GLY A 596 -4.15 -29.47 -45.22
N ALA A 597 -3.44 -30.07 -44.26
CA ALA A 597 -3.63 -29.79 -42.83
C ALA A 597 -3.17 -28.38 -42.41
N ILE A 598 -2.10 -27.85 -43.00
CA ILE A 598 -1.65 -26.47 -42.77
C ILE A 598 -2.65 -25.48 -43.37
N THR A 599 -3.16 -25.74 -44.57
CA THR A 599 -4.22 -24.94 -45.21
C THR A 599 -5.53 -25.03 -44.43
N THR A 600 -5.93 -26.21 -43.96
CA THR A 600 -7.10 -26.39 -43.08
C THR A 600 -6.92 -25.65 -41.74
N TYR A 601 -5.71 -25.60 -41.18
CA TYR A 601 -5.45 -24.77 -40.00
C TYR A 601 -5.60 -23.29 -40.30
N GLN A 602 -5.06 -22.82 -41.44
CA GLN A 602 -5.24 -21.45 -41.92
C GLN A 602 -6.71 -21.09 -42.17
N ASP A 603 -7.52 -22.03 -42.65
CA ASP A 603 -8.90 -21.75 -43.05
C ASP A 603 -9.92 -21.98 -41.92
N GLU A 604 -9.68 -22.92 -41.00
CA GLU A 604 -10.65 -23.31 -39.95
C GLU A 604 -10.28 -22.83 -38.55
N ALA A 605 -8.99 -22.83 -38.21
CA ALA A 605 -8.51 -22.59 -36.84
C ALA A 605 -7.92 -21.18 -36.66
N LEU A 606 -7.17 -20.69 -37.64
CA LEU A 606 -6.57 -19.36 -37.64
C LEU A 606 -7.63 -18.24 -37.54
N PRO A 607 -8.79 -18.28 -38.21
CA PRO A 607 -9.82 -17.24 -38.05
C PRO A 607 -10.42 -17.20 -36.63
N ASN A 608 -10.44 -18.35 -35.93
CA ASN A 608 -10.88 -18.41 -34.53
C ASN A 608 -9.82 -17.88 -33.56
N LEU A 609 -8.53 -17.97 -33.90
CA LEU A 609 -7.43 -17.38 -33.16
C LEU A 609 -7.30 -15.87 -33.45
N GLU A 610 -7.65 -15.45 -34.66
CA GLU A 610 -7.67 -14.04 -35.06
C GLU A 610 -8.58 -13.19 -34.18
N ASN A 611 -9.67 -13.78 -33.69
CA ASN A 611 -10.62 -13.13 -32.80
C ASN A 611 -10.22 -13.16 -31.31
N LYS A 612 -9.06 -13.75 -30.96
CA LYS A 612 -8.66 -14.04 -29.57
C LYS A 612 -7.22 -13.61 -29.24
N MET A 613 -6.48 -13.07 -30.20
CA MET A 613 -5.06 -12.75 -30.08
C MET A 613 -4.81 -11.34 -30.61
N SER A 614 -3.74 -10.68 -30.16
CA SER A 614 -3.38 -9.35 -30.66
C SER A 614 -2.90 -9.39 -32.11
N GLY A 615 -2.99 -8.24 -32.81
CA GLY A 615 -2.61 -8.13 -34.22
C GLY A 615 -1.15 -8.53 -34.51
N GLU A 616 -0.23 -8.27 -33.57
CA GLU A 616 1.18 -8.67 -33.70
C GLU A 616 1.39 -10.18 -33.51
N GLU A 617 0.70 -10.80 -32.54
CA GLU A 617 0.78 -12.24 -32.30
C GLU A 617 0.21 -13.04 -33.48
N ILE A 618 -0.93 -12.61 -34.03
CA ILE A 618 -1.54 -13.21 -35.22
C ILE A 618 -0.64 -13.06 -36.43
N LYS A 619 -0.02 -11.88 -36.60
CA LYS A 619 0.93 -11.65 -37.69
C LYS A 619 2.11 -12.60 -37.60
N GLN A 620 2.65 -12.82 -36.39
CA GLN A 620 3.72 -13.79 -36.17
C GLN A 620 3.29 -15.24 -36.46
N VAL A 621 2.06 -15.63 -36.07
CA VAL A 621 1.48 -16.95 -36.40
C VAL A 621 1.31 -17.12 -37.92
N LYS A 622 0.84 -16.08 -38.61
CA LYS A 622 0.72 -16.05 -40.08
C LYS A 622 2.07 -16.16 -40.78
N ASP A 623 3.07 -15.44 -40.30
CA ASP A 623 4.43 -15.47 -40.86
C ASP A 623 5.08 -16.84 -40.66
N ASN A 624 4.87 -17.49 -39.50
CA ASN A 624 5.33 -18.84 -39.24
C ASN A 624 4.63 -19.88 -40.12
N LEU A 625 3.31 -19.80 -40.30
CA LEU A 625 2.56 -20.67 -41.21
C LEU A 625 3.03 -20.49 -42.66
N LYS A 626 3.29 -19.25 -43.07
CA LYS A 626 3.82 -18.91 -44.39
C LYS A 626 5.24 -19.44 -44.60
N TYR A 627 6.08 -19.40 -43.57
CA TYR A 627 7.40 -20.01 -43.61
C TYR A 627 7.32 -21.53 -43.77
N LEU A 628 6.45 -22.20 -43.01
CA LEU A 628 6.26 -23.65 -43.11
C LEU A 628 5.73 -24.10 -44.47
N LEU A 629 4.89 -23.29 -45.11
CA LEU A 629 4.41 -23.53 -46.48
C LEU A 629 5.49 -23.36 -47.55
N ASN A 630 6.55 -22.57 -47.26
CA ASN A 630 7.58 -22.18 -48.22
C ASN A 630 9.00 -22.66 -47.84
N ILE A 631 9.11 -23.55 -46.85
CA ILE A 631 10.40 -24.06 -46.40
C ILE A 631 11.07 -24.83 -47.54
N ASN A 632 12.35 -24.56 -47.79
CA ASN A 632 13.07 -25.20 -48.87
C ASN A 632 13.65 -26.56 -48.45
N GLU A 633 14.03 -27.33 -49.47
CA GLU A 633 14.49 -28.71 -49.34
C GLU A 633 15.72 -28.88 -48.43
N ASN A 634 16.65 -27.93 -48.46
CA ASN A 634 17.90 -27.96 -47.70
C ASN A 634 17.68 -27.58 -46.22
N ASP A 635 16.84 -26.58 -45.96
CA ASP A 635 16.51 -26.14 -44.59
C ASP A 635 15.69 -27.22 -43.87
N LEU A 636 14.83 -27.93 -44.61
CA LEU A 636 14.11 -29.09 -44.12
C LEU A 636 15.06 -30.26 -43.81
N GLU A 637 15.99 -30.58 -44.71
CA GLU A 637 17.00 -31.63 -44.48
C GLU A 637 17.92 -31.32 -43.30
N CYS A 638 18.28 -30.04 -43.10
CA CYS A 638 19.04 -29.58 -41.93
C CYS A 638 18.27 -29.79 -40.62
N LEU A 639 17.00 -29.37 -40.58
CA LEU A 639 16.09 -29.63 -39.46
C LEU A 639 16.00 -31.13 -39.17
N ILE A 640 15.78 -31.95 -40.20
CA ILE A 640 15.64 -33.42 -40.12
C ILE A 640 16.92 -34.11 -39.60
N SER A 641 18.09 -33.62 -39.98
CA SER A 641 19.37 -34.20 -39.54
C SER A 641 19.64 -34.02 -38.05
N GLU A 642 19.19 -32.90 -37.47
CA GLU A 642 19.29 -32.62 -36.04
C GLU A 642 18.31 -33.47 -35.21
N PHE A 643 17.12 -33.77 -35.75
CA PHE A 643 16.13 -34.63 -35.09
C PHE A 643 16.57 -36.08 -34.88
N ASN A 644 17.30 -36.68 -35.83
CA ASN A 644 17.63 -38.11 -35.82
C ASN A 644 18.76 -38.53 -34.86
N THR A 645 19.42 -37.60 -34.16
CA THR A 645 20.62 -37.92 -33.37
C THR A 645 20.36 -38.45 -31.95
N GLN A 646 19.16 -38.39 -31.36
CA GLN A 646 18.92 -38.91 -30.01
C GLN A 646 17.45 -39.31 -29.76
N SER A 647 17.22 -40.58 -29.38
CA SER A 647 15.88 -41.09 -29.06
C SER A 647 15.52 -40.96 -27.57
N LYS A 648 14.33 -40.41 -27.29
CA LYS A 648 13.24 -41.02 -26.52
C LYS A 648 12.08 -40.02 -26.26
N LYS A 649 10.87 -40.53 -26.49
CA LYS A 649 9.52 -40.09 -26.07
C LYS A 649 9.47 -38.94 -25.04
N ASP A 650 9.07 -37.74 -25.46
CA ASP A 650 8.31 -36.71 -24.70
C ASP A 650 8.34 -35.35 -25.44
N ASP A 651 7.38 -34.45 -25.15
CA ASP A 651 7.12 -33.07 -25.66
C ASP A 651 8.36 -32.17 -25.91
N SER A 652 9.51 -32.56 -25.38
CA SER A 652 10.84 -32.00 -25.69
C SER A 652 11.18 -31.94 -27.19
N ILE A 653 10.55 -32.78 -28.02
CA ILE A 653 10.82 -32.80 -29.47
C ILE A 653 10.27 -31.55 -30.16
N ILE A 654 9.07 -31.09 -29.78
CA ILE A 654 8.44 -29.88 -30.33
C ILE A 654 9.22 -28.63 -29.88
N LYS A 655 9.66 -28.63 -28.62
CA LYS A 655 10.52 -27.59 -28.03
C LYS A 655 11.85 -27.41 -28.77
N ARG A 656 12.45 -28.51 -29.24
CA ARG A 656 13.70 -28.50 -30.01
C ARG A 656 13.51 -28.12 -31.48
N ALA A 657 12.40 -28.56 -32.09
CA ALA A 657 11.97 -28.12 -33.41
C ALA A 657 11.92 -26.59 -33.50
N TYR A 658 11.31 -25.97 -32.49
CA TYR A 658 11.20 -24.52 -32.34
C TYR A 658 12.58 -23.84 -32.19
N THR A 659 13.48 -24.41 -31.38
CA THR A 659 14.82 -23.84 -31.14
C THR A 659 15.67 -23.81 -32.42
N SER A 660 15.65 -24.88 -33.22
CA SER A 660 16.38 -24.95 -34.51
C SER A 660 15.78 -24.05 -35.59
N LEU A 661 14.45 -23.89 -35.62
CA LEU A 661 13.75 -22.95 -36.51
C LEU A 661 14.13 -21.49 -36.21
N LYS A 662 14.17 -21.10 -34.93
CA LYS A 662 14.56 -19.74 -34.50
C LYS A 662 16.01 -19.39 -34.84
N ALA A 663 16.91 -20.39 -34.91
CA ALA A 663 18.30 -20.19 -35.29
C ALA A 663 18.49 -19.92 -36.80
N ASN A 664 17.69 -20.57 -37.65
CA ASN A 664 17.73 -20.40 -39.11
C ASN A 664 16.89 -19.21 -39.61
N HIS A 665 15.92 -18.76 -38.81
CA HIS A 665 15.07 -17.61 -39.12
C HIS A 665 15.59 -16.33 -38.46
N LYS A 666 16.82 -15.90 -38.77
CA LYS A 666 17.27 -14.52 -38.51
C LYS A 666 16.88 -13.62 -39.68
N PRO A 667 15.95 -12.67 -39.52
CA PRO A 667 15.65 -11.69 -40.55
C PRO A 667 16.83 -10.74 -40.73
N GLY A 668 17.07 -10.33 -41.98
CA GLY A 668 18.20 -9.52 -42.40
C GLY A 668 18.42 -8.24 -41.60
N SER A 669 19.70 -7.92 -41.42
CA SER A 669 20.19 -6.66 -40.87
C SER A 669 19.57 -5.45 -41.58
N SER A 670 18.85 -4.61 -40.82
CA SER A 670 18.68 -3.20 -41.17
C SER A 670 19.32 -2.35 -40.06
N ASN A 671 20.38 -1.66 -40.43
CA ASN A 671 20.96 -0.58 -39.66
C ASN A 671 19.93 0.54 -39.52
N LYS A 672 19.38 0.76 -38.33
CA LYS A 672 18.96 2.09 -37.88
C LYS A 672 19.64 2.41 -36.56
N LYS A 673 20.63 3.31 -36.66
CA LYS A 673 21.13 4.11 -35.55
C LYS A 673 20.04 5.10 -35.13
N GLY A 674 19.84 5.21 -33.83
CA GLY A 674 18.98 6.18 -33.15
C GLY A 674 18.45 5.49 -31.90
N GLY A 675 18.79 5.85 -30.68
CA GLY A 675 19.56 6.95 -30.13
C GLY A 675 19.52 6.68 -28.63
N LYS A 676 20.62 6.17 -28.06
CA LYS A 676 20.71 6.01 -26.60
C LYS A 676 20.56 7.40 -25.98
N GLY A 677 19.53 7.59 -25.16
CA GLY A 677 19.41 8.78 -24.32
C GLY A 677 20.72 8.99 -23.57
N LYS A 678 21.43 10.06 -23.92
CA LYS A 678 22.61 10.51 -23.18
C LYS A 678 22.10 11.09 -21.88
N VAL A 679 22.48 10.49 -20.76
CA VAL A 679 22.40 11.16 -19.46
C VAL A 679 23.38 12.33 -19.50
N GLU A 680 22.87 13.56 -19.50
CA GLU A 680 23.69 14.76 -19.45
C GLU A 680 24.32 14.90 -18.06
N LYS A 681 25.66 14.91 -18.01
CA LYS A 681 26.41 15.15 -16.78
C LYS A 681 26.65 16.65 -16.64
N LEU A 682 26.20 17.23 -15.54
CA LEU A 682 26.61 18.56 -15.11
C LEU A 682 27.39 18.43 -13.80
N GLU A 683 28.62 18.97 -13.80
CA GLU A 683 29.41 19.17 -12.60
C GLU A 683 29.19 20.59 -12.10
N ILE A 684 28.56 20.71 -10.94
CA ILE A 684 28.48 21.97 -10.20
C ILE A 684 29.11 21.71 -8.83
N ASN A 685 30.18 22.44 -8.50
CA ASN A 685 30.86 22.39 -7.19
C ASN A 685 31.28 20.97 -6.73
N ASN A 686 31.89 20.17 -7.61
CA ASN A 686 32.39 18.81 -7.33
C ASN A 686 31.32 17.77 -6.91
N VAL A 687 30.04 18.01 -7.23
CA VAL A 687 28.98 17.00 -7.12
C VAL A 687 28.46 16.66 -8.50
N THR A 688 28.44 15.38 -8.86
CA THR A 688 27.82 14.89 -10.10
C THR A 688 26.33 14.69 -9.85
N VAL A 689 25.47 15.43 -10.54
CA VAL A 689 24.01 15.29 -10.45
C VAL A 689 23.47 14.69 -11.75
N TYR A 690 22.50 13.77 -11.63
CA TYR A 690 21.80 13.16 -12.76
C TYR A 690 20.41 13.80 -12.89
N ILE A 691 20.07 14.30 -14.09
CA ILE A 691 18.73 14.80 -14.37
C ILE A 691 17.78 13.59 -14.51
N LYS A 692 16.85 13.44 -13.56
CA LYS A 692 15.66 12.58 -13.70
C LYS A 692 14.86 13.08 -14.91
N GLU A 693 14.32 12.18 -15.72
CA GLU A 693 13.58 12.46 -16.97
C GLU A 693 12.85 13.81 -17.01
N LYS A 694 13.09 14.58 -18.09
CA LYS A 694 12.26 15.75 -18.40
C LYS A 694 10.87 15.25 -18.84
N LYS A 695 9.84 15.66 -18.12
CA LYS A 695 8.43 15.44 -18.48
C LYS A 695 7.98 16.54 -19.46
N TYR A 696 7.12 16.19 -20.42
CA TYR A 696 6.62 17.10 -21.45
C TYR A 696 5.08 17.06 -21.48
N LEU A 697 4.45 18.20 -21.80
CA LEU A 697 3.03 18.36 -22.14
C LEU A 697 2.88 18.53 -23.64
N GLU A 698 1.91 17.85 -24.23
CA GLU A 698 1.46 18.11 -25.59
C GLU A 698 0.41 19.25 -25.55
N ILE A 699 0.68 20.37 -26.22
CA ILE A 699 -0.10 21.60 -26.06
C ILE A 699 -0.96 21.99 -27.27
N ASP A 700 -0.74 21.38 -28.44
CA ASP A 700 -1.54 21.65 -29.65
C ASP A 700 -1.86 20.38 -30.46
N GLU A 701 -2.82 20.50 -31.38
CA GLU A 701 -3.27 19.42 -32.29
C GLU A 701 -2.19 18.92 -33.26
N ASN A 702 -1.04 19.61 -33.35
CA ASN A 702 0.09 19.21 -34.19
C ASN A 702 1.12 18.35 -33.44
N GLY A 703 0.87 18.03 -32.17
CA GLY A 703 1.79 17.25 -31.33
C GLY A 703 2.95 18.06 -30.77
N ARG A 704 2.81 19.39 -30.62
CA ARG A 704 3.85 20.22 -30.02
C ARG A 704 4.01 19.88 -28.55
N GLN A 705 5.20 19.41 -28.18
CA GLN A 705 5.58 19.11 -26.81
C GLN A 705 6.39 20.24 -26.18
N VAL A 706 6.03 20.63 -24.96
CA VAL A 706 6.75 21.62 -24.13
C VAL A 706 7.00 21.04 -22.74
N THR A 707 8.05 21.48 -22.06
CA THR A 707 8.25 21.14 -20.64
C THR A 707 7.21 21.84 -19.76
N PHE A 708 7.02 21.37 -18.51
CA PHE A 708 6.11 22.04 -17.57
C PHE A 708 6.53 23.49 -17.31
N GLU A 709 7.83 23.77 -17.21
CA GLU A 709 8.34 25.13 -17.05
C GLU A 709 8.00 26.02 -18.25
N GLU A 710 8.20 25.50 -19.47
CA GLU A 710 7.86 26.23 -20.71
C GLU A 710 6.34 26.47 -20.82
N TYR A 711 5.52 25.51 -20.42
CA TYR A 711 4.06 25.67 -20.40
C TYR A 711 3.63 26.74 -19.39
N ILE A 712 4.17 26.72 -18.16
CA ILE A 712 3.87 27.74 -17.14
C ILE A 712 4.25 29.15 -17.62
N ASP A 713 5.40 29.28 -18.30
CA ASP A 713 5.83 30.55 -18.87
C ASP A 713 4.89 31.03 -19.99
N GLU A 714 4.46 30.12 -20.88
CA GLU A 714 3.49 30.41 -21.95
C GLU A 714 2.12 30.81 -21.40
N VAL A 715 1.61 30.09 -20.38
CA VAL A 715 0.37 30.43 -19.67
C VAL A 715 0.47 31.82 -19.04
N ARG A 716 1.59 32.12 -18.35
CA ARG A 716 1.81 33.44 -17.73
C ARG A 716 1.73 34.56 -18.76
N GLU A 717 2.37 34.39 -19.91
CA GLU A 717 2.34 35.39 -20.98
C GLU A 717 0.95 35.52 -21.59
N ASN A 718 0.28 34.40 -21.87
CA ASN A 718 -1.01 34.38 -22.53
C ASN A 718 -2.12 34.95 -21.65
N VAL A 719 -2.15 34.60 -20.36
CA VAL A 719 -3.09 35.18 -19.40
C VAL A 719 -2.88 36.69 -19.29
N ARG A 720 -1.63 37.18 -19.19
CA ARG A 720 -1.35 38.63 -19.11
C ARG A 720 -1.70 39.42 -20.38
N LYS A 721 -1.81 38.76 -21.54
CA LYS A 721 -2.33 39.39 -22.77
C LYS A 721 -3.84 39.60 -22.72
N LEU A 722 -4.55 38.69 -22.07
CA LEU A 722 -6.03 38.66 -22.02
C LEU A 722 -6.58 39.42 -20.81
N ILE A 723 -5.88 39.36 -19.67
CA ILE A 723 -6.37 39.82 -18.39
C ILE A 723 -5.32 40.78 -17.79
N PRO A 724 -5.69 42.04 -17.48
CA PRO A 724 -4.71 43.06 -17.07
C PRO A 724 -4.17 42.85 -15.65
N ASN A 725 -4.97 42.28 -14.75
CA ASN A 725 -4.64 42.08 -13.34
C ASN A 725 -5.55 41.02 -12.70
N LYS A 726 -5.21 40.61 -11.48
CA LYS A 726 -5.97 39.61 -10.72
C LYS A 726 -7.39 40.09 -10.38
N GLU A 727 -7.59 41.38 -10.14
CA GLU A 727 -8.92 41.91 -9.80
C GLU A 727 -9.89 41.68 -10.96
N LYS A 728 -9.44 41.89 -12.20
CA LYS A 728 -10.25 41.62 -13.39
C LYS A 728 -10.46 40.13 -13.64
N LEU A 729 -9.49 39.28 -13.28
CA LEU A 729 -9.64 37.82 -13.35
C LEU A 729 -10.80 37.36 -12.46
N TYR A 730 -10.79 37.71 -11.17
CA TYR A 730 -11.87 37.31 -10.26
C TYR A 730 -13.21 37.95 -10.62
N GLU A 731 -13.25 39.22 -11.06
CA GLU A 731 -14.48 39.89 -11.53
C GLU A 731 -15.13 39.18 -12.73
N MET A 732 -14.32 38.60 -13.62
CA MET A 732 -14.83 37.86 -14.78
C MET A 732 -15.17 36.41 -14.43
N TYR A 733 -14.45 35.78 -13.50
CA TYR A 733 -14.65 34.39 -13.13
C TYR A 733 -15.81 34.17 -12.14
N SER A 734 -16.14 35.18 -11.33
CA SER A 734 -17.23 35.12 -10.34
C SER A 734 -18.63 35.21 -10.97
N ASP A 735 -18.74 35.65 -12.22
CA ASP A 735 -19.99 35.77 -12.97
C ASP A 735 -20.05 34.63 -14.01
N PRO A 736 -21.07 33.75 -13.99
CA PRO A 736 -21.13 32.57 -14.86
C PRO A 736 -21.08 32.87 -16.36
N GLU A 737 -21.79 33.91 -16.83
CA GLU A 737 -21.80 34.26 -18.26
C GLU A 737 -20.42 34.77 -18.71
N ARG A 738 -19.77 35.59 -17.86
CA ARG A 738 -18.42 36.09 -18.12
C ARG A 738 -17.35 35.01 -17.93
N ARG A 739 -17.57 34.06 -17.02
CA ARG A 739 -16.70 32.90 -16.78
C ARG A 739 -16.65 32.04 -18.02
N GLU A 740 -17.80 31.71 -18.61
CA GLU A 740 -17.85 30.97 -19.86
C GLU A 740 -17.10 31.69 -21.00
N GLU A 741 -17.29 33.02 -21.14
CA GLU A 741 -16.56 33.81 -22.14
C GLU A 741 -15.03 33.82 -21.87
N LEU A 742 -14.63 33.91 -20.60
CA LEU A 742 -13.24 33.91 -20.17
C LEU A 742 -12.57 32.56 -20.44
N LEU A 743 -13.21 31.46 -20.03
CA LEU A 743 -12.71 30.09 -20.21
C LEU A 743 -12.53 29.78 -21.70
N ASN A 744 -13.49 30.17 -22.54
CA ASN A 744 -13.37 30.03 -24.00
C ASN A 744 -12.19 30.84 -24.57
N LYS A 745 -11.94 32.06 -24.06
CA LYS A 745 -10.76 32.85 -24.47
C LYS A 745 -9.46 32.20 -24.01
N LEU A 746 -9.40 31.69 -22.79
CA LEU A 746 -8.21 31.01 -22.24
C LEU A 746 -7.88 29.73 -23.02
N LYS A 747 -8.90 28.95 -23.38
CA LYS A 747 -8.77 27.74 -24.22
C LYS A 747 -8.14 28.05 -25.59
N ASN A 748 -8.52 29.15 -26.23
CA ASN A 748 -7.91 29.60 -27.50
C ASN A 748 -6.42 29.97 -27.38
N TYR A 749 -5.92 30.15 -26.17
CA TYR A 749 -4.52 30.42 -25.85
C TYR A 749 -3.84 29.22 -25.17
N PHE A 750 -4.44 28.03 -25.28
CA PHE A 750 -3.96 26.78 -24.69
C PHE A 750 -3.85 26.80 -23.17
N VAL A 751 -4.60 27.69 -22.50
CA VAL A 751 -4.69 27.77 -21.04
C VAL A 751 -5.94 27.00 -20.60
N GLU A 752 -5.73 25.76 -20.19
CA GLU A 752 -6.79 24.82 -19.79
C GLU A 752 -6.54 24.33 -18.36
N GLU A 753 -7.62 24.04 -17.63
CA GLU A 753 -7.57 23.68 -16.19
C GLU A 753 -6.70 22.45 -15.96
N ASP A 754 -7.03 21.32 -16.59
CA ASP A 754 -6.32 20.05 -16.43
C ASP A 754 -4.80 20.22 -16.63
N ARG A 755 -4.41 20.91 -17.71
CA ARG A 755 -3.00 21.16 -18.06
C ARG A 755 -2.28 21.97 -16.98
N LEU A 756 -2.97 22.94 -16.38
CA LEU A 756 -2.41 23.79 -15.33
C LEU A 756 -2.33 23.04 -14.00
N GLU A 757 -3.31 22.19 -13.67
CA GLU A 757 -3.28 21.30 -12.49
C GLU A 757 -2.04 20.41 -12.53
N ILE A 758 -1.73 19.81 -13.68
CA ILE A 758 -0.57 18.91 -13.84
C ILE A 758 0.74 19.66 -13.78
N ALA A 759 0.82 20.82 -14.47
CA ALA A 759 2.03 21.60 -14.52
C ALA A 759 2.41 22.15 -13.13
N LEU A 760 1.41 22.44 -12.29
CA LEU A 760 1.58 22.93 -10.92
C LEU A 760 1.58 21.83 -9.86
N ASP A 761 1.19 20.60 -10.22
CA ASP A 761 0.95 19.47 -9.29
C ASP A 761 -0.09 19.81 -8.21
N ARG A 762 -1.21 20.42 -8.62
CA ARG A 762 -2.24 20.99 -7.73
C ARG A 762 -3.66 20.74 -8.25
N PHE A 763 -4.21 19.58 -7.93
CA PHE A 763 -5.57 19.13 -8.28
C PHE A 763 -6.65 19.58 -7.27
N ASP A 764 -6.20 20.16 -6.16
CA ASP A 764 -7.02 20.59 -5.04
C ASP A 764 -7.37 22.08 -5.10
N ALA A 765 -6.83 22.84 -6.06
CA ALA A 765 -6.99 24.28 -6.20
C ALA A 765 -8.04 24.63 -7.26
N GLU A 766 -8.72 25.77 -7.11
CA GLU A 766 -9.64 26.25 -8.13
C GLU A 766 -8.86 26.84 -9.33
N PHE A 767 -9.36 26.66 -10.56
CA PHE A 767 -8.67 27.15 -11.76
C PHE A 767 -8.31 28.62 -11.72
N VAL A 768 -9.20 29.47 -11.19
CA VAL A 768 -8.94 30.90 -11.02
C VAL A 768 -7.70 31.18 -10.16
N ASP A 769 -7.43 30.36 -9.15
CA ASP A 769 -6.27 30.49 -8.26
C ASP A 769 -4.99 30.01 -8.93
N MET A 770 -5.07 28.96 -9.74
CA MET A 770 -3.94 28.50 -10.54
C MET A 770 -3.53 29.56 -11.57
N ILE A 771 -4.50 30.17 -12.25
CA ILE A 771 -4.26 31.29 -13.16
C ILE A 771 -3.65 32.48 -12.41
N ASN A 772 -4.21 32.84 -11.24
CA ASN A 772 -3.72 33.93 -10.42
C ASN A 772 -2.28 33.68 -9.93
N HIS A 773 -1.98 32.45 -9.52
CA HIS A 773 -0.65 32.02 -9.10
C HIS A 773 0.37 32.16 -10.22
N VAL A 774 0.07 31.64 -11.40
CA VAL A 774 0.98 31.63 -12.55
C VAL A 774 1.15 33.02 -13.16
N ALA A 775 0.05 33.74 -13.36
CA ALA A 775 0.04 35.02 -14.06
C ALA A 775 0.36 36.22 -13.16
N PHE A 776 -0.07 36.20 -11.89
CA PHE A 776 -0.03 37.38 -11.02
C PHE A 776 0.69 37.14 -9.69
N ASN A 777 1.37 35.99 -9.52
CA ASN A 777 2.06 35.59 -8.30
C ASN A 777 1.13 35.56 -7.07
N GLY A 778 -0.14 35.19 -7.27
CA GLY A 778 -1.08 34.95 -6.19
C GLY A 778 -0.71 33.74 -5.33
N THR A 779 -1.21 33.71 -4.11
CA THR A 779 -1.13 32.52 -3.25
C THR A 779 -2.06 31.45 -3.81
N LEU A 780 -1.58 30.22 -3.92
CA LEU A 780 -2.37 29.11 -4.40
C LEU A 780 -3.10 28.43 -3.22
N VAL A 781 -4.41 28.58 -3.19
CA VAL A 781 -5.31 28.15 -2.10
C VAL A 781 -6.09 26.93 -2.56
N SER A 782 -6.30 25.94 -1.69
CA SER A 782 -7.13 24.78 -2.01
C SER A 782 -8.62 25.12 -1.97
N ARG A 783 -9.45 24.34 -2.68
CA ARG A 783 -10.92 24.44 -2.63
C ARG A 783 -11.44 24.26 -1.20
N GLU A 784 -10.76 23.45 -0.38
CA GLU A 784 -11.07 23.29 1.05
C GLU A 784 -10.74 24.53 1.89
N GLU A 785 -9.55 25.10 1.70
CA GLU A 785 -9.17 26.35 2.35
C GLU A 785 -10.11 27.50 1.97
N ARG A 786 -10.56 27.52 0.71
CA ARG A 786 -11.56 28.45 0.18
C ARG A 786 -12.93 28.26 0.85
N ILE A 787 -13.41 27.03 0.99
CA ILE A 787 -14.65 26.72 1.73
C ILE A 787 -14.54 27.18 3.19
N ASN A 788 -13.41 26.94 3.85
CA ASN A 788 -13.19 27.35 5.23
C ASN A 788 -13.14 28.88 5.36
N ALA A 789 -12.50 29.57 4.42
CA ALA A 789 -12.49 31.03 4.37
C ALA A 789 -13.92 31.58 4.14
N PHE A 790 -14.71 30.93 3.29
CA PHE A 790 -16.12 31.28 3.06
C PHE A 790 -16.95 31.13 4.33
N LYS A 791 -16.88 29.97 5.00
CA LYS A 791 -17.59 29.71 6.26
C LYS A 791 -17.24 30.71 7.36
N ASN A 792 -16.00 31.20 7.38
CA ASN A 792 -15.53 32.17 8.37
C ASN A 792 -15.92 33.62 8.03
N LYS A 793 -15.81 34.03 6.75
CA LYS A 793 -16.03 35.42 6.33
C LYS A 793 -17.48 35.74 5.96
N HIS A 794 -18.29 34.73 5.63
CA HIS A 794 -19.66 34.87 5.15
C HIS A 794 -20.68 34.15 6.04
N GLN A 795 -20.50 34.22 7.36
CA GLN A 795 -21.49 33.70 8.32
C GLN A 795 -22.83 34.41 8.20
N ASP A 796 -22.82 35.70 7.87
CA ASP A 796 -24.00 36.53 7.61
C ASP A 796 -24.85 36.04 6.44
N PHE A 797 -24.24 35.39 5.44
CA PHE A 797 -24.97 34.71 4.36
C PHE A 797 -25.61 33.42 4.87
N LEU A 798 -24.87 32.59 5.63
CA LEU A 798 -25.35 31.31 6.13
C LEU A 798 -26.51 31.47 7.14
N GLU A 799 -26.45 32.50 8.00
CA GLU A 799 -27.47 32.80 9.03
C GLU A 799 -28.84 33.19 8.46
N GLN A 800 -28.94 33.47 7.14
CA GLN A 800 -30.21 33.78 6.47
C GLN A 800 -31.04 32.54 6.15
N PHE A 801 -30.43 31.36 6.22
CA PHE A 801 -31.03 30.08 5.85
C PHE A 801 -31.40 29.25 7.09
N ASP A 802 -32.47 28.47 6.98
CA ASP A 802 -32.85 27.51 8.02
C ASP A 802 -31.96 26.25 8.01
N ASP A 803 -32.14 25.37 9.00
CA ASP A 803 -31.30 24.17 9.17
C ASP A 803 -31.27 23.26 7.92
N LEU A 804 -32.37 23.17 7.17
CA LEU A 804 -32.44 22.32 5.98
C LEU A 804 -31.74 23.00 4.79
N GLN A 805 -31.97 24.29 4.61
CA GLN A 805 -31.33 25.09 3.57
C GLN A 805 -29.81 25.19 3.80
N GLN A 806 -29.37 25.41 5.04
CA GLN A 806 -27.94 25.41 5.41
C GLN A 806 -27.29 24.06 5.12
N ARG A 807 -27.97 22.96 5.44
CA ARG A 807 -27.47 21.62 5.12
C ARG A 807 -27.27 21.43 3.62
N ILE A 808 -28.24 21.85 2.80
CA ILE A 808 -28.14 21.80 1.33
C ILE A 808 -26.97 22.66 0.83
N ILE A 809 -26.77 23.85 1.40
CA ILE A 809 -25.61 24.70 1.08
C ILE A 809 -24.30 24.01 1.46
N PHE A 810 -24.21 23.37 2.63
CA PHE A 810 -23.01 22.62 3.02
C PHE A 810 -22.73 21.43 2.12
N ASP A 811 -23.77 20.69 1.71
CA ASP A 811 -23.62 19.60 0.76
C ASP A 811 -23.16 20.12 -0.63
N LEU A 812 -23.60 21.32 -1.05
CA LEU A 812 -23.11 21.97 -2.27
C LEU A 812 -21.64 22.40 -2.15
N LEU A 813 -21.21 22.88 -0.98
CA LEU A 813 -19.80 23.16 -0.69
C LEU A 813 -18.95 21.89 -0.73
N ASP A 814 -19.49 20.75 -0.28
CA ASP A 814 -18.80 19.46 -0.40
C ASP A 814 -18.70 19.01 -1.87
N LYS A 815 -19.68 19.34 -2.73
CA LYS A 815 -19.56 19.13 -4.18
C LYS A 815 -18.51 20.04 -4.80
N PHE A 816 -18.50 21.33 -4.42
CA PHE A 816 -17.49 22.29 -4.84
C PHE A 816 -16.07 21.82 -4.46
N LYS A 817 -15.89 21.24 -3.27
CA LYS A 817 -14.60 20.67 -2.84
C LYS A 817 -14.05 19.64 -3.84
N ILE A 818 -14.94 18.86 -4.46
CA ILE A 818 -14.58 17.74 -5.34
C ILE A 818 -14.31 18.20 -6.78
N GLY A 819 -15.09 19.14 -7.31
CA GLY A 819 -15.06 19.46 -8.75
C GLY A 819 -15.16 20.95 -9.08
N GLY A 820 -14.86 21.83 -8.13
CA GLY A 820 -14.81 23.27 -8.34
C GLY A 820 -16.18 23.89 -8.62
N VAL A 821 -16.15 25.10 -9.18
CA VAL A 821 -17.37 25.91 -9.39
C VAL A 821 -18.37 25.26 -10.35
N GLU A 822 -17.90 24.43 -11.28
CA GLU A 822 -18.75 23.72 -12.25
C GLU A 822 -19.77 22.78 -11.58
N GLN A 823 -19.46 22.26 -10.38
CA GLN A 823 -20.42 21.43 -9.64
C GLN A 823 -21.61 22.21 -9.10
N ILE A 824 -21.46 23.54 -8.91
CA ILE A 824 -22.54 24.41 -8.48
C ILE A 824 -23.37 24.85 -9.70
N ASP A 825 -22.71 25.05 -10.85
CA ASP A 825 -23.36 25.39 -12.12
C ASP A 825 -24.28 24.28 -12.66
N ASP A 826 -23.96 23.01 -12.40
CA ASP A 826 -24.71 21.87 -12.93
C ASP A 826 -26.13 21.78 -12.33
N PRO A 827 -27.20 22.02 -13.11
CA PRO A 827 -28.57 21.94 -12.61
C PRO A 827 -28.96 20.53 -12.14
N GLN A 828 -28.23 19.49 -12.57
CA GLN A 828 -28.45 18.11 -12.17
C GLN A 828 -27.81 17.78 -10.82
N ILE A 829 -27.00 18.66 -10.23
CA ILE A 829 -26.30 18.38 -8.97
C ILE A 829 -27.27 18.02 -7.84
N LEU A 830 -28.46 18.65 -7.83
CA LEU A 830 -29.53 18.41 -6.85
C LEU A 830 -30.24 17.05 -7.03
N THR A 831 -29.94 16.31 -8.11
CA THR A 831 -30.42 14.94 -8.35
C THR A 831 -29.45 13.87 -7.82
N ALA A 832 -28.23 14.27 -7.46
CA ALA A 832 -27.20 13.38 -6.94
C ALA A 832 -27.27 13.24 -5.40
N PRO A 833 -26.74 12.16 -4.81
CA PRO A 833 -26.60 12.06 -3.35
C PRO A 833 -25.66 13.16 -2.81
N PRO A 834 -25.92 13.72 -1.62
CA PRO A 834 -26.99 13.34 -0.69
C PRO A 834 -28.32 14.06 -0.91
N PHE A 835 -28.42 14.98 -1.89
CA PHE A 835 -29.62 15.81 -2.12
C PHE A 835 -30.87 14.97 -2.40
N ASN A 836 -30.72 13.88 -3.16
CA ASN A 836 -31.81 12.95 -3.46
C ASN A 836 -32.22 12.04 -2.28
N GLU A 837 -31.44 12.01 -1.20
CA GLU A 837 -31.70 11.22 0.01
C GLU A 837 -32.54 12.00 1.03
N TYR A 838 -32.41 13.33 1.06
CA TYR A 838 -33.18 14.19 1.97
C TYR A 838 -34.59 14.48 1.47
N THR A 839 -34.73 14.75 0.17
CA THR A 839 -35.97 15.22 -0.44
C THR A 839 -35.89 15.13 -1.98
N ASN A 840 -36.98 15.37 -2.70
CA ASN A 840 -36.92 15.43 -4.18
C ASN A 840 -36.56 16.84 -4.66
N VAL A 841 -36.00 16.96 -5.87
CA VAL A 841 -35.54 18.26 -6.43
C VAL A 841 -36.64 19.33 -6.41
N SER A 842 -37.89 18.93 -6.70
CA SER A 842 -39.04 19.84 -6.64
C SER A 842 -39.31 20.42 -5.25
N LYS A 843 -39.00 19.66 -4.19
CA LYS A 843 -39.08 20.17 -2.82
C LYS A 843 -37.89 21.06 -2.49
N VAL A 844 -36.66 20.72 -2.88
CA VAL A 844 -35.49 21.62 -2.71
C VAL A 844 -35.80 22.99 -3.31
N VAL A 845 -36.24 23.03 -4.57
CA VAL A 845 -36.62 24.27 -5.25
C VAL A 845 -37.71 25.04 -4.51
N LYS A 846 -38.64 24.34 -3.86
CA LYS A 846 -39.72 24.97 -3.09
C LYS A 846 -39.26 25.50 -1.73
N GLU A 847 -38.33 24.81 -1.07
CA GLU A 847 -37.74 25.26 0.20
C GLU A 847 -36.98 26.58 0.01
N PHE A 848 -36.33 26.76 -1.14
CA PHE A 848 -35.64 28.01 -1.50
C PHE A 848 -36.55 29.06 -2.17
N GLY A 849 -37.88 28.99 -2.00
CA GLY A 849 -38.82 30.01 -2.48
C GLY A 849 -39.17 29.95 -3.98
N GLY A 850 -38.49 29.10 -4.76
CA GLY A 850 -38.74 28.88 -6.18
C GLY A 850 -37.45 28.72 -6.98
N ILE A 851 -37.56 28.42 -8.27
CA ILE A 851 -36.39 28.20 -9.13
C ILE A 851 -35.57 29.48 -9.35
N ASP A 852 -36.23 30.63 -9.44
CA ASP A 852 -35.57 31.92 -9.66
C ASP A 852 -34.81 32.38 -8.40
N GLU A 853 -35.37 32.11 -7.22
CA GLU A 853 -34.76 32.47 -5.93
C GLU A 853 -33.61 31.52 -5.58
N LEU A 854 -33.75 30.21 -5.84
CA LEU A 854 -32.64 29.26 -5.75
C LEU A 854 -31.48 29.64 -6.68
N ARG A 855 -31.75 30.02 -7.94
CA ARG A 855 -30.70 30.49 -8.86
C ARG A 855 -29.97 31.72 -8.32
N ALA A 856 -30.71 32.70 -7.79
CA ALA A 856 -30.10 33.88 -7.20
C ALA A 856 -29.18 33.54 -6.03
N ILE A 857 -29.57 32.58 -5.18
CA ILE A 857 -28.77 32.11 -4.05
C ILE A 857 -27.52 31.36 -4.51
N LEU A 858 -27.63 30.51 -5.54
CA LEU A 858 -26.47 29.80 -6.09
C LEU A 858 -25.46 30.78 -6.70
N TYR A 859 -25.93 31.81 -7.42
CA TYR A 859 -25.05 32.86 -7.92
C TYR A 859 -24.35 33.64 -6.80
N GLU A 860 -25.08 34.00 -5.74
CA GLU A 860 -24.47 34.68 -4.59
C GLU A 860 -23.46 33.78 -3.86
N LEU A 861 -23.75 32.48 -3.74
CA LEU A 861 -22.85 31.48 -3.16
C LEU A 861 -21.55 31.38 -3.97
N GLU A 862 -21.65 31.26 -5.30
CA GLU A 862 -20.50 31.21 -6.20
C GLU A 862 -19.65 32.48 -6.13
N GLU A 863 -20.28 33.65 -6.19
CA GLU A 863 -19.57 34.94 -6.15
C GLU A 863 -18.73 35.05 -4.87
N LYS A 864 -19.35 34.76 -3.71
CA LYS A 864 -18.66 34.77 -2.43
C LYS A 864 -17.58 33.71 -2.36
N LEU A 865 -17.84 32.49 -2.86
CA LEU A 865 -16.85 31.43 -2.88
C LEU A 865 -15.63 31.78 -3.71
N ILE A 866 -15.80 32.39 -4.88
CA ILE A 866 -14.72 32.74 -5.81
C ILE A 866 -13.92 33.96 -5.31
N THR A 867 -14.55 34.91 -4.63
CA THR A 867 -13.89 36.16 -4.20
C THR A 867 -13.32 36.13 -2.78
N VAL A 868 -13.50 35.04 -2.02
CA VAL A 868 -13.11 34.97 -0.61
C VAL A 868 -11.59 34.90 -0.35
N ALA A 869 -10.84 34.39 -1.32
CA ALA A 869 -9.38 34.21 -1.27
C ALA A 869 -8.65 35.48 -1.72
#